data_AF-A0A1I4P870-F1
#
_entry.id   AF-A0A1I4P870-F1
#
_cell.length_a   1.000
_cell.length_b   1.000
_cell.length_c   1.000
_cell.angle_alpha   90.00
_cell.angle_beta   90.00
_cell.angle_gamma   90.00
#
_symmetry.space_group_name_H-M   'P 1'
#
loop_
_entity.id
_entity.type
_entity.pdbx_description
1 polymer ?
#
loop_
_entity_poly.entity_id
_entity_poly.type
_entity_poly.pdbx_seq_one_letter_code
_entity_poly.pdbx_strand_id
1 'polypeptide(L)'
;MATSHPEASDPSSPEFQIVLKALVDIYRPILEEDLKRAGDLDALGEEARQAPPDCEAELAAAQRLLGGFPDDEVVFALLPAQARELLGPIERWRWLLLHIRCCMIFGWLVCRRPRTFRLSAYYLYRYWLCVRQAVGTPVTPGHLTELERRDLDILVAALAKAYRPFVSDQLASIDFTAGLADAVADGQIDCDEGEEEAAAVFERLMTVDTTRALLGEKAFDAHCREPWFWFYQCWCMCATRFGCCLARAKNLIDVYRCLVRYWFCLRDCFRPLTCELSGPQGCIAEVVNPAIPALVVPIHGTAAGLGFVRYVLEWSTDNIVWHAANFVYPPVPPGNTVQGNSPVTGGLLAYLDSTLLNAGTYFVRLTVYGANQTLPPCGPIIFGVFKKDVRILGVDGNFTLDSTPFDPAARFIDHVPALCTRAAGDFEASFGTCLQIWGAAFVGGCDDSQKIKRYTLDYKPGYETDCATAGWSNFWTVEFSTAAQYRDINMRTDTSVLTANWVPDCLVQVPFPPYCLLSDPKALLSPSSWSSNVGGCQLSGLYTLRLVLEDTLGNSYCDTQRVWIDNKPITALVQINAVPKCADLFVSQFALPPDCSVPWPLPVSGIAYDEYIDDTLLPLTRPNDNFDYYVVSVEKQGGPTIPIPISIPLSGPPCFHGTSRVGDPGTRCGVPTVPTVIGTLTQFDLRAVDPTCRTSLPYPVPPGFALERGECCVYIFHLTVYDRTARPCGVSHATADWPVKICNDLPPV
;
A
#
# COMPACT_ATOMS: atom_id res chain seq x y z
N MET A 1 14.30 47.05 -13.02
CA MET A 1 14.22 48.17 -12.05
C MET A 1 15.02 47.79 -10.84
N ALA A 2 15.96 48.65 -10.45
CA ALA A 2 16.92 48.40 -9.38
C ALA A 2 16.21 48.28 -8.02
N THR A 3 16.22 47.09 -7.45
CA THR A 3 15.92 46.86 -6.03
C THR A 3 17.25 46.73 -5.30
N SER A 4 17.52 47.69 -4.42
CA SER A 4 18.69 47.79 -3.55
C SER A 4 18.89 46.50 -2.75
N HIS A 5 19.98 45.79 -3.02
CA HIS A 5 20.54 44.79 -2.11
C HIS A 5 21.03 45.49 -0.84
N PRO A 6 20.63 45.07 0.38
CA PRO A 6 21.16 45.63 1.61
C PRO A 6 22.65 45.26 1.78
N GLU A 7 23.42 46.21 2.33
CA GLU A 7 24.88 46.34 2.44
C GLU A 7 25.66 45.21 3.18
N ALA A 8 25.19 43.96 3.25
CA ALA A 8 25.77 42.90 4.09
C ALA A 8 26.64 41.85 3.36
N SER A 9 27.00 42.09 2.09
CA SER A 9 27.63 41.10 1.20
C SER A 9 29.04 41.47 0.76
N ASP A 10 29.74 42.33 1.49
CA ASP A 10 31.08 42.80 1.13
C ASP A 10 32.19 41.92 1.76
N PRO A 11 33.05 41.26 0.96
CA PRO A 11 34.29 40.63 1.42
C PRO A 11 35.26 41.59 2.14
N SER A 12 34.97 42.90 2.16
CA SER A 12 35.67 43.88 2.99
C SER A 12 35.25 43.89 4.47
N SER A 13 34.22 43.14 4.87
CA SER A 13 33.71 43.12 6.25
C SER A 13 34.73 42.63 7.28
N PRO A 14 34.75 43.18 8.52
CA PRO A 14 35.63 42.73 9.60
C PRO A 14 35.52 41.23 9.89
N GLU A 15 34.30 40.68 9.82
CA GLU A 15 34.03 39.27 10.04
C GLU A 15 34.67 38.38 8.97
N PHE A 16 34.62 38.79 7.69
CA PHE A 16 35.29 38.05 6.62
C PHE A 16 36.81 38.02 6.82
N GLN A 17 37.41 39.11 7.31
CA GLN A 17 38.84 39.18 7.58
C GLN A 17 39.28 38.23 8.70
N ILE A 18 38.46 38.04 9.74
CA ILE A 18 38.71 37.05 10.81
C ILE A 18 38.80 35.64 10.21
N VAL A 19 37.82 35.29 9.38
CA VAL A 19 37.73 33.96 8.76
C VAL A 19 38.85 33.74 7.74
N LEU A 20 39.17 34.75 6.93
CA LEU A 20 40.27 34.70 5.98
C LEU A 20 41.61 34.50 6.69
N LYS A 21 41.85 35.24 7.79
CA LYS A 21 43.07 35.10 8.57
C LYS A 21 43.22 33.67 9.12
N ALA A 22 42.15 33.12 9.71
CA ALA A 22 42.15 31.75 10.21
C ALA A 22 42.45 30.72 9.11
N LEU A 23 41.89 30.90 7.91
CA LEU A 23 42.14 30.01 6.77
C LEU A 23 43.60 30.12 6.28
N VAL A 24 44.14 31.33 6.18
CA VAL A 24 45.52 31.56 5.76
C VAL A 24 46.52 30.96 6.76
N ASP A 25 46.25 31.09 8.06
CA ASP A 25 47.14 30.55 9.09
C ASP A 25 47.18 29.01 9.09
N ILE A 26 46.12 28.33 8.61
CA ILE A 26 46.11 26.89 8.34
C ILE A 26 47.01 26.51 7.16
N TYR A 27 47.00 27.29 6.09
CA TYR A 27 47.80 27.02 4.89
C TYR A 27 49.27 27.42 5.02
N ARG A 28 49.59 28.38 5.89
CA ARG A 28 50.95 28.85 6.15
C ARG A 28 51.98 27.73 6.38
N PRO A 29 51.80 26.80 7.33
CA PRO A 29 52.78 25.73 7.57
C PRO A 29 52.96 24.80 6.37
N ILE A 30 51.91 24.58 5.57
CA ILE A 30 51.95 23.72 4.38
C ILE A 30 52.79 24.40 3.28
N LEU A 31 52.57 25.69 3.07
CA LEU A 31 53.34 26.48 2.11
C LEU A 31 54.82 26.59 2.51
N GLU A 32 55.12 26.71 3.80
CA GLU A 32 56.50 26.68 4.30
C GLU A 32 57.18 25.32 4.09
N GLU A 33 56.43 24.22 4.20
CA GLU A 33 56.92 22.87 3.93
C GLU A 33 57.18 22.67 2.42
N ASP A 34 56.25 23.08 1.56
CA ASP A 34 56.42 23.02 0.11
C ASP A 34 57.56 23.91 -0.39
N LEU A 35 57.74 25.09 0.21
CA LEU A 35 58.87 25.98 -0.09
C LEU A 35 60.21 25.33 0.30
N LYS A 36 60.27 24.60 1.42
CA LYS A 36 61.45 23.83 1.81
C LYS A 36 61.72 22.67 0.82
N ARG A 37 60.68 21.94 0.41
CA ARG A 37 60.80 20.87 -0.60
C ARG A 37 61.30 21.38 -1.95
N ALA A 38 60.86 22.57 -2.38
CA ALA A 38 61.36 23.21 -3.59
C ALA A 38 62.86 23.53 -3.53
N GLY A 39 63.44 23.65 -2.33
CA GLY A 39 64.86 23.88 -2.10
C GLY A 39 65.73 22.62 -2.09
N ASP A 40 65.14 21.42 -2.11
CA ASP A 40 65.84 20.13 -2.07
C ASP A 40 65.22 19.14 -3.09
N LEU A 41 65.69 19.26 -4.34
CA LEU A 41 65.17 18.48 -5.47
C LEU A 41 65.47 16.98 -5.37
N ASP A 42 66.54 16.59 -4.67
CA ASP A 42 66.90 15.18 -4.48
C ASP A 42 65.95 14.51 -3.49
N ALA A 43 65.64 15.18 -2.37
CA ALA A 43 64.63 14.70 -1.42
C ALA A 43 63.24 14.60 -2.06
N LEU A 44 62.85 15.59 -2.88
CA LEU A 44 61.59 15.56 -3.63
C LEU A 44 61.54 14.40 -4.64
N GLY A 45 62.66 14.11 -5.31
CA GLY A 45 62.78 13.00 -6.25
C GLY A 45 62.69 11.62 -5.61
N GLU A 46 63.17 11.47 -4.37
CA GLU A 46 62.99 10.25 -3.58
C GLU A 46 61.56 10.11 -3.04
N GLU A 47 60.95 11.20 -2.57
CA GLU A 47 59.56 11.23 -2.09
C GLU A 47 58.57 10.89 -3.23
N ALA A 48 58.78 11.43 -4.44
CA ALA A 48 57.94 11.15 -5.61
C ALA A 48 58.01 9.68 -6.09
N ARG A 49 59.09 8.96 -5.77
CA ARG A 49 59.26 7.53 -6.07
C ARG A 49 58.62 6.61 -5.03
N GLN A 50 58.20 7.14 -3.88
CA GLN A 50 57.45 6.37 -2.89
C GLN A 50 56.04 6.05 -3.40
N ALA A 51 55.46 4.97 -2.88
CA ALA A 51 54.09 4.61 -3.23
C ALA A 51 53.14 5.77 -2.92
N PRO A 52 52.15 6.06 -3.78
CA PRO A 52 51.19 7.12 -3.51
C PRO A 52 50.48 6.86 -2.17
N PRO A 53 50.13 7.93 -1.43
CA PRO A 53 49.52 7.80 -0.11
C PRO A 53 48.25 6.95 -0.17
N ASP A 54 48.06 6.09 0.82
CA ASP A 54 46.85 5.32 0.97
C ASP A 54 45.65 6.19 1.43
N CYS A 55 44.46 5.61 1.49
CA CYS A 55 43.24 6.35 1.82
C CYS A 55 43.25 6.91 3.26
N GLU A 56 43.96 6.26 4.20
CA GLU A 56 44.07 6.75 5.58
C GLU A 56 45.01 7.95 5.68
N ALA A 57 46.13 7.92 4.94
CA ALA A 57 47.04 9.05 4.83
C ALA A 57 46.36 10.27 4.19
N GLU A 58 45.51 10.06 3.18
CA GLU A 58 44.69 11.15 2.60
C GLU A 58 43.69 11.72 3.61
N LEU A 59 43.03 10.87 4.41
CA LEU A 59 42.14 11.34 5.47
C LEU A 59 42.89 12.12 6.55
N ALA A 60 44.07 11.66 6.97
CA ALA A 60 44.90 12.35 7.95
C ALA A 60 45.33 13.73 7.44
N ALA A 61 45.67 13.85 6.15
CA ALA A 61 45.98 15.11 5.50
C ALA A 61 44.76 16.06 5.50
N ALA A 62 43.57 15.56 5.14
CA ALA A 62 42.33 16.33 5.17
C ALA A 62 42.00 16.83 6.59
N GLN A 63 42.18 15.96 7.61
CA GLN A 63 41.98 16.31 9.01
C GLN A 63 42.99 17.32 9.52
N ARG A 64 44.26 17.26 9.07
CA ARG A 64 45.28 18.24 9.42
C ARG A 64 44.95 19.62 8.86
N LEU A 65 44.45 19.67 7.63
CA LEU A 65 44.09 20.91 6.94
C LEU A 65 42.80 21.51 7.51
N LEU A 66 41.70 20.75 7.51
CA LEU A 66 40.37 21.27 7.80
C LEU A 66 39.98 21.10 9.28
N GLY A 67 40.83 20.43 10.06
CA GLY A 67 40.50 20.08 11.43
C GLY A 67 40.44 21.25 12.41
N GLY A 68 41.19 22.32 12.12
CA GLY A 68 41.18 23.55 12.91
C GLY A 68 40.27 24.65 12.36
N PHE A 69 39.61 24.44 11.22
CA PHE A 69 38.92 25.51 10.48
C PHE A 69 37.44 25.77 10.87
N PRO A 70 36.94 25.20 11.96
CA PRO A 70 35.89 25.89 12.68
C PRO A 70 36.19 25.87 14.19
N ASP A 71 36.93 26.88 14.66
CA ASP A 71 36.83 27.28 16.06
C ASP A 71 35.57 28.13 16.28
N ASP A 72 35.16 28.29 17.54
CA ASP A 72 33.90 28.96 17.87
C ASP A 72 33.89 30.41 17.34
N GLU A 73 35.02 31.12 17.38
CA GLU A 73 35.15 32.52 16.94
C GLU A 73 34.99 32.67 15.42
N VAL A 74 35.66 31.82 14.64
CA VAL A 74 35.58 31.77 13.17
C VAL A 74 34.17 31.41 12.72
N VAL A 75 33.51 30.49 13.41
CA VAL A 75 32.12 30.11 13.15
C VAL A 75 31.16 31.28 13.37
N PHE A 76 31.28 31.99 14.50
CA PHE A 76 30.42 33.15 14.78
C PHE A 76 30.61 34.26 13.74
N ALA A 77 31.82 34.42 13.21
CA ALA A 77 32.12 35.35 12.12
C ALA A 77 31.57 34.87 10.75
N LEU A 78 31.59 33.56 10.47
CA LEU A 78 31.01 32.93 9.27
C LEU A 78 29.49 33.14 9.17
N LEU A 79 28.80 33.12 10.30
CA LEU A 79 27.35 33.11 10.35
C LEU A 79 26.73 34.52 10.28
N PRO A 80 25.73 34.76 9.40
CA PRO A 80 24.99 36.01 9.39
C PRO A 80 24.21 36.20 10.70
N ALA A 81 23.84 37.44 11.04
CA ALA A 81 23.20 37.76 12.31
C ALA A 81 21.90 36.96 12.54
N GLN A 82 21.12 36.76 11.47
CA GLN A 82 19.89 35.96 11.52
C GLN A 82 20.15 34.50 11.87
N ALA A 83 21.28 33.93 11.44
CA ALA A 83 21.68 32.56 11.78
C ALA A 83 22.00 32.44 13.28
N ARG A 84 22.72 33.42 13.81
CA ARG A 84 23.15 33.46 15.22
C ARG A 84 21.95 33.57 16.14
N GLU A 85 20.95 34.36 15.77
CA GLU A 85 19.68 34.47 16.50
C GLU A 85 18.88 33.15 16.47
N LEU A 86 18.78 32.52 15.29
CA LEU A 86 18.05 31.26 15.11
C LEU A 86 18.67 30.08 15.88
N LEU A 87 20.00 29.96 15.85
CA LEU A 87 20.75 28.87 16.48
C LEU A 87 20.87 29.04 18.00
N GLY A 88 20.90 30.28 18.48
CA GLY A 88 21.11 30.59 19.90
C GLY A 88 22.51 30.15 20.40
N PRO A 89 22.66 29.84 21.69
CA PRO A 89 23.96 29.56 22.30
C PRO A 89 24.63 28.30 21.74
N ILE A 90 25.96 28.36 21.51
CA ILE A 90 26.76 27.36 20.76
C ILE A 90 26.72 25.97 21.38
N GLU A 91 26.50 25.87 22.69
CA GLU A 91 26.38 24.62 23.43
C GLU A 91 25.23 23.75 22.91
N ARG A 92 24.17 24.36 22.37
CA ARG A 92 23.01 23.66 21.82
C ARG A 92 23.29 22.97 20.48
N TRP A 93 24.27 23.47 19.74
CA TRP A 93 24.54 23.05 18.37
C TRP A 93 26.03 22.75 18.12
N ARG A 94 26.76 22.38 19.18
CA ARG A 94 28.18 21.97 19.06
C ARG A 94 28.36 20.70 18.22
N TRP A 95 27.42 19.77 18.30
CA TRP A 95 27.40 18.56 17.44
C TRP A 95 27.30 18.93 15.95
N LEU A 96 26.54 19.97 15.63
CA LEU A 96 26.36 20.48 14.28
C LEU A 96 27.69 20.96 13.71
N LEU A 97 28.50 21.68 14.50
CA LEU A 97 29.84 22.10 14.06
C LEU A 97 30.78 20.94 13.72
N LEU A 98 30.76 19.90 14.55
CA LEU A 98 31.52 18.68 14.29
C LEU A 98 31.05 18.00 13.00
N HIS A 99 29.74 18.01 12.74
CA HIS A 99 29.17 17.52 11.49
C HIS A 99 29.64 18.34 10.28
N ILE A 100 29.53 19.67 10.32
CA ILE A 100 29.97 20.55 9.24
C ILE A 100 31.43 20.32 8.88
N ARG A 101 32.29 20.09 9.87
CA ARG A 101 33.68 19.69 9.67
C ARG A 101 33.79 18.36 8.91
N CYS A 102 32.98 17.36 9.24
CA CYS A 102 32.91 16.12 8.46
C CYS A 102 32.51 16.38 6.99
N CYS A 103 31.60 17.32 6.72
CA CYS A 103 31.18 17.68 5.36
C CYS A 103 32.33 18.32 4.56
N MET A 104 33.11 19.24 5.16
CA MET A 104 34.29 19.84 4.52
C MET A 104 35.33 18.78 4.16
N ILE A 105 35.65 17.90 5.10
CA ILE A 105 36.64 16.82 4.91
C ILE A 105 36.18 15.88 3.80
N PHE A 106 34.91 15.49 3.79
CA PHE A 106 34.34 14.63 2.76
C PHE A 106 34.45 15.25 1.37
N GLY A 107 34.02 16.51 1.21
CA GLY A 107 34.13 17.23 -0.06
C GLY A 107 35.56 17.31 -0.57
N TRP A 108 36.52 17.55 0.33
CA TRP A 108 37.93 17.61 -0.03
C TRP A 108 38.47 16.26 -0.54
N LEU A 109 38.13 15.16 0.14
CA LEU A 109 38.59 13.81 -0.24
C LEU A 109 38.07 13.37 -1.61
N VAL A 110 36.79 13.66 -1.88
CA VAL A 110 36.13 13.24 -3.13
C VAL A 110 36.63 14.06 -4.33
N CYS A 111 37.02 15.33 -4.15
CA CYS A 111 37.41 16.21 -5.26
C CYS A 111 38.92 16.40 -5.49
N ARG A 112 39.79 15.90 -4.60
CA ARG A 112 41.25 16.09 -4.70
C ARG A 112 41.88 15.51 -5.97
N ARG A 113 41.32 14.42 -6.50
CA ARG A 113 41.79 13.70 -7.71
C ARG A 113 40.59 13.07 -8.42
N PRO A 114 40.70 12.69 -9.70
CA PRO A 114 39.67 11.88 -10.37
C PRO A 114 39.41 10.60 -9.55
N ARG A 115 38.16 10.37 -9.14
CA ARG A 115 37.77 9.21 -8.32
C ARG A 115 36.86 8.28 -9.10
N THR A 116 37.00 6.98 -8.84
CA THR A 116 36.01 5.98 -9.25
C THR A 116 34.86 5.96 -8.24
N PHE A 117 33.70 5.47 -8.68
CA PHE A 117 32.53 5.29 -7.79
C PHE A 117 32.86 4.50 -6.51
N ARG A 118 33.68 3.43 -6.63
CA ARG A 118 34.08 2.60 -5.48
C ARG A 118 34.85 3.39 -4.42
N LEU A 119 35.74 4.28 -4.84
CA LEU A 119 36.51 5.11 -3.94
C LEU A 119 35.66 6.24 -3.32
N SER A 120 34.72 6.80 -4.09
CA SER A 120 33.71 7.74 -3.56
C SER A 120 32.81 7.07 -2.51
N ALA A 121 32.40 5.82 -2.71
CA ALA A 121 31.63 5.05 -1.72
C ALA A 121 32.44 4.77 -0.43
N TYR A 122 33.75 4.52 -0.55
CA TYR A 122 34.62 4.38 0.62
C TYR A 122 34.72 5.69 1.42
N TYR A 123 34.88 6.84 0.77
CA TYR A 123 34.88 8.13 1.47
C TYR A 123 33.51 8.51 2.03
N LEU A 124 32.41 8.07 1.39
CA LEU A 124 31.06 8.19 1.95
C LEU A 124 30.92 7.39 3.25
N TYR A 125 31.49 6.17 3.30
CA TYR A 125 31.57 5.38 4.53
C TYR A 125 32.36 6.10 5.63
N ARG A 126 33.52 6.70 5.32
CA ARG A 126 34.29 7.49 6.30
C ARG A 126 33.57 8.74 6.77
N TYR A 127 32.85 9.40 5.87
CA TYR A 127 31.98 10.53 6.20
C TYR A 127 30.88 10.08 7.17
N TRP A 128 30.19 8.98 6.88
CA TRP A 128 29.16 8.43 7.76
C TRP A 128 29.68 8.11 9.16
N LEU A 129 30.86 7.49 9.29
CA LEU A 129 31.49 7.26 10.60
C LEU A 129 31.74 8.56 11.37
N CYS A 130 32.27 9.59 10.69
CA CYS A 130 32.54 10.90 11.28
C CYS A 130 31.25 11.56 11.78
N VAL A 131 30.18 11.51 10.99
CA VAL A 131 28.87 12.06 11.35
C VAL A 131 28.28 11.35 12.56
N ARG A 132 28.28 10.01 12.55
CA ARG A 132 27.76 9.19 13.63
C ARG A 132 28.47 9.47 14.96
N GLN A 133 29.78 9.73 14.90
CA GLN A 133 30.54 10.20 16.05
C GLN A 133 30.12 11.61 16.49
N ALA A 134 29.94 12.56 15.56
CA ALA A 134 29.55 13.94 15.85
C ALA A 134 28.19 14.06 16.56
N VAL A 135 27.22 13.23 16.18
CA VAL A 135 25.86 13.23 16.77
C VAL A 135 25.71 12.31 17.99
N GLY A 136 26.82 11.76 18.50
CA GLY A 136 26.82 10.94 19.71
C GLY A 136 26.30 9.50 19.53
N THR A 137 26.27 8.98 18.30
CA THR A 137 25.87 7.60 17.98
C THR A 137 26.95 6.84 17.19
N PRO A 138 28.18 6.72 17.72
CA PRO A 138 29.33 6.20 16.97
C PRO A 138 29.11 4.77 16.47
N VAL A 139 29.53 4.51 15.23
CA VAL A 139 29.51 3.18 14.60
C VAL A 139 30.90 2.56 14.72
N THR A 140 30.97 1.27 15.07
CA THR A 140 32.25 0.55 15.19
C THR A 140 32.71 0.06 13.82
N PRO A 141 33.87 0.52 13.30
CA PRO A 141 34.37 0.05 12.01
C PRO A 141 34.55 -1.48 11.98
N GLY A 142 34.14 -2.11 10.88
CA GLY A 142 34.24 -3.56 10.67
C GLY A 142 33.19 -4.41 11.39
N HIS A 143 32.35 -3.85 12.27
CA HIS A 143 31.35 -4.60 13.04
C HIS A 143 29.97 -3.92 12.97
N LEU A 144 29.36 -3.91 11.78
CA LEU A 144 28.06 -3.27 11.55
C LEU A 144 26.90 -4.17 12.01
N THR A 145 25.96 -3.57 12.75
CA THR A 145 24.64 -4.17 13.03
C THR A 145 23.81 -4.27 11.74
N GLU A 146 22.69 -5.01 11.79
CA GLU A 146 21.81 -5.13 10.64
C GLU A 146 21.19 -3.80 10.23
N LEU A 147 20.81 -2.96 11.20
CA LEU A 147 20.28 -1.61 10.95
C LEU A 147 21.34 -0.71 10.30
N GLU A 148 22.56 -0.68 10.85
CA GLU A 148 23.68 0.09 10.32
C GLU A 148 24.09 -0.35 8.91
N ARG A 149 23.94 -1.64 8.59
CA ARG A 149 24.16 -2.15 7.24
C ARG A 149 23.11 -1.61 6.26
N ARG A 150 21.83 -1.61 6.65
CA ARG A 150 20.75 -1.02 5.83
C ARG A 150 20.96 0.47 5.63
N ASP A 151 21.36 1.22 6.67
CA ASP A 151 21.67 2.64 6.56
C ASP A 151 22.79 2.88 5.54
N LEU A 152 23.87 2.10 5.59
CA LEU A 152 24.95 2.19 4.62
C LEU A 152 24.51 1.82 3.20
N ASP A 153 23.67 0.80 3.03
CA ASP A 153 23.12 0.40 1.72
C ASP A 153 22.27 1.52 1.11
N ILE A 154 21.44 2.20 1.91
CA ILE A 154 20.65 3.38 1.51
C ILE A 154 21.58 4.49 1.01
N LEU A 155 22.64 4.81 1.77
CA LEU A 155 23.60 5.85 1.42
C LEU A 155 24.33 5.54 0.11
N VAL A 156 24.79 4.30 -0.09
CA VAL A 156 25.50 3.88 -1.30
C VAL A 156 24.55 3.85 -2.51
N ALA A 157 23.31 3.38 -2.35
CA ALA A 157 22.31 3.38 -3.42
C ALA A 157 21.94 4.80 -3.85
N ALA A 158 21.78 5.72 -2.89
CA ALA A 158 21.52 7.13 -3.18
C ALA A 158 22.71 7.79 -3.90
N LEU A 159 23.95 7.49 -3.49
CA LEU A 159 25.15 7.94 -4.20
C LEU A 159 25.16 7.43 -5.64
N ALA A 160 24.82 6.16 -5.87
CA ALA A 160 24.75 5.60 -7.23
C ALA A 160 23.71 6.33 -8.09
N LYS A 161 22.53 6.61 -7.53
CA LYS A 161 21.46 7.36 -8.23
C LYS A 161 21.87 8.79 -8.54
N ALA A 162 22.56 9.46 -7.62
CA ALA A 162 23.05 10.82 -7.79
C ALA A 162 24.21 10.90 -8.81
N TYR A 163 25.07 9.89 -8.85
CA TYR A 163 26.24 9.81 -9.71
C TYR A 163 25.91 9.44 -11.17
N ARG A 164 24.80 8.71 -11.40
CA ARG A 164 24.43 8.21 -12.74
C ARG A 164 24.24 9.33 -13.80
N PRO A 165 23.49 10.41 -13.55
CA PRO A 165 23.32 11.46 -14.56
C PRO A 165 24.62 12.17 -14.91
N PHE A 166 25.54 12.35 -13.94
CA PHE A 166 26.86 12.92 -14.20
C PHE A 166 27.66 12.12 -15.24
N VAL A 167 27.61 10.78 -15.15
CA VAL A 167 28.26 9.91 -16.16
C VAL A 167 27.58 10.02 -17.52
N SER A 168 26.25 10.15 -17.55
CA SER A 168 25.48 10.32 -18.79
C SER A 168 25.73 11.67 -19.47
N ASP A 169 25.83 12.76 -18.71
CA ASP A 169 26.10 14.10 -19.23
C ASP A 169 27.53 14.21 -19.79
N GLN A 170 28.50 13.59 -19.11
CA GLN A 170 29.88 13.48 -19.64
C GLN A 170 29.94 12.65 -20.93
N LEU A 171 29.18 11.56 -21.03
CA LEU A 171 29.08 10.76 -22.27
C LEU A 171 28.43 11.57 -23.40
N ALA A 172 27.37 12.33 -23.11
CA ALA A 172 26.71 13.18 -24.09
C ALA A 172 27.64 14.29 -24.63
N SER A 173 28.48 14.89 -23.78
CA SER A 173 29.48 15.89 -24.20
C SER A 173 30.56 15.33 -25.15
N ILE A 174 30.82 14.02 -25.07
CA ILE A 174 31.73 13.29 -25.97
C ILE A 174 31.03 12.92 -27.28
N ASP A 175 29.74 12.58 -27.22
CA ASP A 175 28.95 12.17 -28.39
C ASP A 175 28.52 13.37 -29.27
N PHE A 176 28.53 14.61 -28.74
CA PHE A 176 28.16 15.84 -29.46
C PHE A 176 29.28 16.90 -29.42
N THR A 177 30.31 16.73 -30.26
CA THR A 177 31.50 17.61 -30.29
C THR A 177 31.36 18.87 -31.17
N ALA A 178 30.18 19.13 -31.73
CA ALA A 178 29.98 20.23 -32.68
C ALA A 178 30.12 21.61 -32.00
N GLY A 179 31.01 22.46 -32.50
CA GLY A 179 31.29 23.81 -31.96
C GLY A 179 32.28 23.85 -30.79
N LEU A 180 32.64 22.71 -30.20
CA LEU A 180 33.60 22.64 -29.10
C LEU A 180 35.01 23.07 -29.53
N ALA A 181 35.45 22.70 -30.73
CA ALA A 181 36.75 23.12 -31.26
C ALA A 181 36.85 24.64 -31.45
N ASP A 182 35.77 25.29 -31.88
CA ASP A 182 35.70 26.74 -32.03
C ASP A 182 35.69 27.42 -30.65
N ALA A 183 34.93 26.88 -29.69
CA ALA A 183 34.95 27.36 -28.30
C ALA A 183 36.33 27.23 -27.61
N VAL A 184 37.08 26.14 -27.88
CA VAL A 184 38.47 25.98 -27.43
C VAL A 184 39.37 27.04 -28.08
N ALA A 185 39.27 27.22 -29.40
CA ALA A 185 40.12 28.11 -30.16
C ALA A 185 39.89 29.59 -29.82
N ASP A 186 38.64 29.96 -29.54
CA ASP A 186 38.23 31.32 -29.18
C ASP A 186 38.41 31.62 -27.68
N GLY A 187 38.91 30.65 -26.90
CA GLY A 187 39.12 30.81 -25.45
C GLY A 187 37.82 31.00 -24.67
N GLN A 188 36.70 30.50 -25.19
CA GLN A 188 35.38 30.56 -24.55
C GLN A 188 35.14 29.44 -23.53
N ILE A 189 36.06 28.49 -23.41
CA ILE A 189 36.00 27.48 -22.35
C ILE A 189 36.28 28.14 -21.00
N ASP A 190 35.26 28.12 -20.14
CA ASP A 190 35.45 28.49 -18.74
C ASP A 190 36.26 27.38 -18.05
N CYS A 191 37.41 27.75 -17.48
CA CYS A 191 38.24 26.80 -16.75
C CYS A 191 37.58 26.31 -15.45
N ASP A 192 36.49 26.95 -15.02
CA ASP A 192 35.64 26.54 -13.89
C ASP A 192 34.43 25.68 -14.33
N GLU A 193 34.24 25.43 -15.64
CA GLU A 193 33.19 24.56 -16.20
C GLU A 193 33.35 23.11 -15.68
N GLY A 194 32.28 22.52 -15.12
CA GLY A 194 32.28 21.21 -14.46
C GLY A 194 32.43 21.21 -12.92
N GLU A 195 32.66 22.37 -12.27
CA GLU A 195 32.60 22.49 -10.80
C GLU A 195 31.17 22.37 -10.25
N GLU A 196 30.18 22.94 -10.95
CA GLU A 196 28.76 22.86 -10.57
C GLU A 196 28.18 21.44 -10.73
N GLU A 197 28.70 20.66 -11.67
CA GLU A 197 28.21 19.30 -11.97
C GLU A 197 28.59 18.29 -10.89
N ALA A 198 29.81 18.37 -10.36
CA ALA A 198 30.22 17.58 -9.19
C ALA A 198 29.44 17.99 -7.93
N ALA A 199 29.13 19.28 -7.81
CA ALA A 199 28.30 19.82 -6.75
C ALA A 199 26.83 19.36 -6.82
N ALA A 200 26.28 19.18 -8.02
CA ALA A 200 24.93 18.66 -8.26
C ALA A 200 24.77 17.20 -7.82
N VAL A 201 25.84 16.38 -7.88
CA VAL A 201 25.84 15.02 -7.33
C VAL A 201 25.60 15.05 -5.82
N PHE A 202 26.23 15.98 -5.10
CA PHE A 202 26.05 16.11 -3.65
C PHE A 202 24.66 16.65 -3.27
N GLU A 203 24.08 17.56 -4.06
CA GLU A 203 22.71 18.04 -3.85
C GLU A 203 21.69 16.91 -4.02
N ARG A 204 21.86 16.07 -5.05
CA ARG A 204 21.00 14.90 -5.30
C ARG A 204 21.18 13.80 -4.25
N LEU A 205 22.34 13.73 -3.60
CA LEU A 205 22.64 12.76 -2.55
C LEU A 205 21.96 13.11 -1.22
N MET A 206 21.83 14.40 -0.89
CA MET A 206 21.32 14.87 0.42
C MET A 206 19.78 14.92 0.46
N THR A 207 19.14 13.75 0.41
CA THR A 207 17.70 13.57 0.62
C THR A 207 17.34 13.38 2.10
N VAL A 208 16.05 13.37 2.42
CA VAL A 208 15.56 13.05 3.78
C VAL A 208 15.97 11.63 4.18
N ASP A 209 15.81 10.66 3.29
CA ASP A 209 16.16 9.25 3.56
C ASP A 209 17.66 9.07 3.81
N THR A 210 18.50 9.74 3.00
CA THR A 210 19.95 9.69 3.25
C THR A 210 20.33 10.43 4.51
N THR A 211 19.67 11.53 4.86
CA THR A 211 19.91 12.24 6.12
C THR A 211 19.52 11.38 7.32
N ARG A 212 18.38 10.70 7.25
CA ARG A 212 17.94 9.75 8.29
C ARG A 212 18.95 8.59 8.42
N ALA A 213 19.41 8.00 7.32
CA ALA A 213 20.43 6.95 7.35
C ALA A 213 21.80 7.47 7.85
N LEU A 214 22.15 8.72 7.53
CA LEU A 214 23.41 9.35 7.91
C LEU A 214 23.48 9.60 9.42
N LEU A 215 22.39 10.12 10.01
CA LEU A 215 22.29 10.42 11.44
C LEU A 215 21.91 9.18 12.27
N GLY A 216 21.15 8.27 11.67
CA GLY A 216 20.41 7.18 12.28
C GLY A 216 19.10 7.63 12.93
N GLU A 217 18.14 6.71 12.99
CA GLU A 217 16.73 6.97 13.33
C GLU A 217 16.55 7.81 14.61
N LYS A 218 17.18 7.42 15.72
CA LYS A 218 17.02 8.11 17.02
C LYS A 218 17.51 9.56 17.00
N ALA A 219 18.67 9.80 16.38
CA ALA A 219 19.26 11.14 16.31
C ALA A 219 18.48 12.02 15.31
N PHE A 220 18.04 11.43 14.20
CA PHE A 220 17.16 12.08 13.25
C PHE A 220 15.86 12.54 13.92
N ASP A 221 15.17 11.66 14.65
CA ASP A 221 13.89 11.99 15.30
C ASP A 221 14.01 13.04 16.40
N ALA A 222 15.18 13.11 17.07
CA ALA A 222 15.47 14.13 18.07
C ALA A 222 15.71 15.51 17.44
N HIS A 223 16.56 15.57 16.40
CA HIS A 223 17.01 16.84 15.82
C HIS A 223 16.13 17.37 14.70
N CYS A 224 15.38 16.54 13.97
CA CYS A 224 14.53 16.98 12.85
C CYS A 224 13.39 17.94 13.27
N ARG A 225 13.11 18.03 14.58
CA ARG A 225 12.12 18.94 15.17
C ARG A 225 12.70 20.31 15.50
N GLU A 226 14.01 20.48 15.41
CA GLU A 226 14.67 21.76 15.69
C GLU A 226 14.44 22.74 14.52
N PRO A 227 14.08 24.01 14.79
CA PRO A 227 13.74 24.99 13.74
C PRO A 227 14.85 25.26 12.72
N TRP A 228 16.10 24.93 13.06
CA TRP A 228 17.30 25.14 12.25
C TRP A 228 17.89 23.86 11.67
N PHE A 229 17.26 22.70 11.87
CA PHE A 229 17.76 21.42 11.36
C PHE A 229 18.02 21.44 9.84
N TRP A 230 17.19 22.18 9.09
CA TRP A 230 17.32 22.30 7.64
C TRP A 230 18.40 23.31 7.21
N PHE A 231 18.69 24.32 8.05
CA PHE A 231 19.84 25.18 7.84
C PHE A 231 21.14 24.36 7.88
N TYR A 232 21.23 23.40 8.80
CA TYR A 232 22.38 22.51 8.89
C TYR A 232 22.63 21.73 7.58
N GLN A 233 21.61 21.20 6.91
CA GLN A 233 21.81 20.51 5.63
C GLN A 233 22.39 21.42 4.56
N CYS A 234 21.85 22.64 4.42
CA CYS A 234 22.39 23.60 3.46
C CYS A 234 23.84 24.00 3.81
N TRP A 235 24.13 24.20 5.10
CA TRP A 235 25.49 24.45 5.57
C TRP A 235 26.41 23.28 5.23
N CYS A 236 26.00 22.04 5.45
CA CYS A 236 26.78 20.86 5.11
C CYS A 236 27.06 20.78 3.59
N MET A 237 26.08 21.15 2.76
CA MET A 237 26.26 21.26 1.31
C MET A 237 27.29 22.32 0.93
N CYS A 238 27.17 23.53 1.47
CA CYS A 238 28.15 24.60 1.25
C CYS A 238 29.55 24.19 1.74
N ALA A 239 29.62 23.48 2.88
CA ALA A 239 30.87 22.98 3.45
C ALA A 239 31.52 21.90 2.57
N THR A 240 30.72 20.99 2.00
CA THR A 240 31.19 19.97 1.05
C THR A 240 31.74 20.63 -0.21
N ARG A 241 31.03 21.63 -0.77
CA ARG A 241 31.50 22.41 -1.92
C ARG A 241 32.79 23.17 -1.61
N PHE A 242 32.88 23.76 -0.42
CA PHE A 242 34.07 24.47 0.03
C PHE A 242 35.28 23.53 0.13
N GLY A 243 35.12 22.38 0.78
CA GLY A 243 36.16 21.35 0.83
C GLY A 243 36.59 20.89 -0.56
N CYS A 244 35.63 20.69 -1.47
CA CYS A 244 35.88 20.31 -2.86
C CYS A 244 36.72 21.37 -3.61
N CYS A 245 36.36 22.65 -3.46
CA CYS A 245 37.11 23.78 -4.02
C CYS A 245 38.55 23.84 -3.46
N LEU A 246 38.70 23.73 -2.14
CA LEU A 246 40.02 23.72 -1.49
C LEU A 246 40.92 22.56 -1.91
N ALA A 247 40.33 21.42 -2.30
CA ALA A 247 41.09 20.28 -2.79
C ALA A 247 41.73 20.53 -4.17
N ARG A 248 41.19 21.49 -4.92
CA ARG A 248 41.64 21.90 -6.26
C ARG A 248 42.47 23.18 -6.26
N ALA A 249 42.44 23.94 -5.15
CA ALA A 249 43.20 25.18 -4.99
C ALA A 249 44.71 24.94 -5.12
N LYS A 250 45.38 25.71 -5.98
CA LYS A 250 46.82 25.59 -6.27
C LYS A 250 47.64 26.66 -5.57
N ASN A 251 47.01 27.75 -5.13
CA ASN A 251 47.66 28.89 -4.49
C ASN A 251 46.69 29.62 -3.54
N LEU A 252 47.19 30.63 -2.81
CA LEU A 252 46.38 31.39 -1.85
C LEU A 252 45.27 32.24 -2.47
N ILE A 253 45.36 32.60 -3.77
CA ILE A 253 44.30 33.32 -4.48
C ILE A 253 43.11 32.37 -4.70
N ASP A 254 43.37 31.11 -5.06
CA ASP A 254 42.33 30.09 -5.19
C ASP A 254 41.67 29.82 -3.83
N VAL A 255 42.47 29.73 -2.76
CA VAL A 255 41.96 29.58 -1.38
C VAL A 255 41.04 30.75 -1.00
N TYR A 256 41.43 31.99 -1.33
CA TYR A 256 40.59 33.17 -1.14
C TYR A 256 39.28 33.07 -1.93
N ARG A 257 39.33 32.68 -3.21
CA ARG A 257 38.13 32.51 -4.06
C ARG A 257 37.19 31.43 -3.51
N CYS A 258 37.73 30.30 -3.06
CA CYS A 258 36.96 29.26 -2.41
C CYS A 258 36.25 29.79 -1.15
N LEU A 259 36.94 30.59 -0.34
CA LEU A 259 36.35 31.19 0.86
C LEU A 259 35.23 32.18 0.51
N VAL A 260 35.43 33.03 -0.50
CA VAL A 260 34.40 33.95 -1.00
C VAL A 260 33.16 33.19 -1.46
N ARG A 261 33.33 32.11 -2.24
CA ARG A 261 32.22 31.25 -2.68
C ARG A 261 31.51 30.60 -1.50
N TYR A 262 32.25 30.10 -0.51
CA TYR A 262 31.67 29.52 0.71
C TYR A 262 30.87 30.56 1.51
N TRP A 263 31.42 31.78 1.65
CA TRP A 263 30.81 32.91 2.33
C TRP A 263 29.47 33.32 1.70
N PHE A 264 29.41 33.35 0.37
CA PHE A 264 28.16 33.59 -0.37
C PHE A 264 27.20 32.41 -0.27
N CYS A 265 27.68 31.17 -0.43
CA CYS A 265 26.85 29.97 -0.31
C CYS A 265 26.14 29.90 1.06
N LEU A 266 26.85 30.20 2.15
CA LEU A 266 26.24 30.21 3.49
C LEU A 266 25.18 31.29 3.64
N ARG A 267 25.38 32.47 3.04
CA ARG A 267 24.35 33.51 3.00
C ARG A 267 23.17 33.10 2.12
N ASP A 268 23.43 32.35 1.06
CA ASP A 268 22.39 31.77 0.21
C ASP A 268 21.56 30.69 0.93
N CYS A 269 22.11 30.01 1.94
CA CYS A 269 21.33 29.16 2.83
C CYS A 269 20.27 29.94 3.64
N PHE A 270 20.39 31.26 3.71
CA PHE A 270 19.39 32.17 4.27
C PHE A 270 18.52 32.82 3.19
N ARG A 271 18.49 32.25 1.96
CA ARG A 271 17.55 32.69 0.93
C ARG A 271 16.11 32.58 1.44
N PRO A 272 15.22 33.47 0.97
CA PRO A 272 13.79 33.41 1.29
C PRO A 272 13.23 32.01 1.01
N LEU A 273 12.12 31.67 1.68
CA LEU A 273 11.36 30.48 1.34
C LEU A 273 11.17 30.41 -0.19
N THR A 274 11.27 29.20 -0.72
CA THR A 274 11.12 28.88 -2.13
C THR A 274 9.96 27.91 -2.29
N CYS A 275 9.12 28.18 -3.27
CA CYS A 275 7.98 27.37 -3.66
C CYS A 275 8.04 27.21 -5.18
N GLU A 276 8.22 25.98 -5.66
CA GLU A 276 8.23 25.66 -7.07
C GLU A 276 7.68 24.25 -7.33
N LEU A 277 6.93 24.08 -8.41
CA LEU A 277 6.45 22.77 -8.88
C LEU A 277 7.12 22.46 -10.22
N SER A 278 7.82 21.33 -10.30
CA SER A 278 8.56 20.92 -11.49
C SER A 278 7.82 19.84 -12.30
N GLY A 279 6.88 19.12 -11.68
CA GLY A 279 6.09 18.12 -12.38
C GLY A 279 5.01 17.46 -11.52
N PRO A 280 4.14 16.65 -12.14
CA PRO A 280 4.27 16.17 -13.51
C PRO A 280 3.67 17.13 -14.56
N GLN A 281 3.97 16.89 -15.84
CA GLN A 281 3.48 17.67 -16.98
C GLN A 281 2.95 16.73 -18.08
N GLY A 282 1.92 17.16 -18.81
CA GLY A 282 1.34 16.38 -19.89
C GLY A 282 0.41 15.27 -19.38
N CYS A 283 0.39 14.13 -20.07
CA CYS A 283 -0.45 12.99 -19.70
C CYS A 283 0.34 11.96 -18.89
N ILE A 284 -0.17 11.64 -17.69
CA ILE A 284 0.51 10.77 -16.74
C ILE A 284 -0.37 9.57 -16.44
N ALA A 285 0.15 8.38 -16.71
CA ALA A 285 -0.46 7.15 -16.26
C ALA A 285 -0.29 6.99 -14.74
N GLU A 286 -1.38 6.70 -14.05
CA GLU A 286 -1.30 6.25 -12.67
C GLU A 286 -0.56 4.91 -12.57
N VAL A 287 0.10 4.72 -11.45
CA VAL A 287 0.85 3.50 -11.15
C VAL A 287 0.43 2.95 -9.80
N VAL A 288 0.38 1.62 -9.68
CA VAL A 288 0.23 0.96 -8.38
C VAL A 288 1.51 1.20 -7.59
N ASN A 289 1.39 1.76 -6.39
CA ASN A 289 2.50 1.85 -5.45
C ASN A 289 2.36 0.77 -4.37
N PRO A 290 3.23 -0.26 -4.33
CA PRO A 290 3.08 -1.33 -3.34
C PRO A 290 3.16 -0.86 -1.88
N ALA A 291 3.85 0.26 -1.63
CA ALA A 291 3.99 0.83 -0.30
C ALA A 291 2.89 1.83 0.07
N ILE A 292 2.08 2.25 -0.91
CA ILE A 292 0.88 3.08 -0.75
C ILE A 292 -0.21 2.35 -1.52
N PRO A 293 -0.99 1.43 -0.89
CA PRO A 293 -1.84 0.44 -1.55
C PRO A 293 -3.00 1.06 -2.36
N ALA A 294 -2.65 1.81 -3.40
CA ALA A 294 -3.42 2.81 -4.11
C ALA A 294 -2.79 3.05 -5.49
N LEU A 295 -3.61 3.58 -6.40
CA LEU A 295 -3.16 4.16 -7.66
C LEU A 295 -2.67 5.58 -7.39
N VAL A 296 -1.45 5.89 -7.82
CA VAL A 296 -0.83 7.17 -7.50
C VAL A 296 -0.16 7.87 -8.67
N VAL A 297 -0.07 9.20 -8.57
CA VAL A 297 0.71 10.08 -9.45
C VAL A 297 1.76 10.84 -8.62
N PRO A 298 3.06 10.72 -8.90
CA PRO A 298 4.10 11.43 -8.15
C PRO A 298 4.13 12.93 -8.51
N ILE A 299 4.16 13.79 -7.49
CA ILE A 299 4.28 15.24 -7.61
C ILE A 299 5.70 15.68 -7.23
N HIS A 300 6.35 16.44 -8.10
CA HIS A 300 7.73 16.88 -7.97
C HIS A 300 7.86 18.40 -7.87
N GLY A 301 8.84 18.87 -7.10
CA GLY A 301 9.12 20.30 -6.97
C GLY A 301 10.08 20.64 -5.83
N THR A 302 10.04 21.92 -5.44
CA THR A 302 10.86 22.52 -4.39
C THR A 302 9.96 23.21 -3.36
N ALA A 303 10.09 22.80 -2.10
CA ALA A 303 9.47 23.41 -0.93
C ALA A 303 10.54 23.52 0.15
N ALA A 304 11.28 24.63 0.20
CA ALA A 304 12.44 24.77 1.09
C ALA A 304 12.74 26.24 1.39
N GLY A 305 13.78 26.52 2.19
CA GLY A 305 14.30 27.86 2.44
C GLY A 305 14.22 28.29 3.90
N LEU A 306 14.61 29.54 4.17
CA LEU A 306 14.79 30.02 5.54
C LEU A 306 13.49 29.99 6.36
N GLY A 307 13.57 29.33 7.51
CA GLY A 307 12.46 29.21 8.44
C GLY A 307 11.37 28.25 7.97
N PHE A 308 11.61 27.39 6.98
CA PHE A 308 10.66 26.36 6.54
C PHE A 308 10.10 25.56 7.72
N VAL A 309 8.78 25.39 7.73
CA VAL A 309 8.05 24.59 8.73
C VAL A 309 7.37 23.40 8.07
N ARG A 310 6.65 23.65 6.98
CA ARG A 310 5.88 22.62 6.26
C ARG A 310 5.46 23.10 4.86
N TYR A 311 4.97 22.18 4.05
CA TYR A 311 4.22 22.49 2.83
C TYR A 311 2.94 21.66 2.71
N VAL A 312 1.99 22.20 1.94
CA VAL A 312 0.72 21.55 1.63
C VAL A 312 0.50 21.64 0.11
N LEU A 313 0.15 20.52 -0.49
CA LEU A 313 -0.32 20.42 -1.86
C LEU A 313 -1.85 20.44 -1.89
N GLU A 314 -2.39 21.08 -2.91
CA GLU A 314 -3.82 21.09 -3.19
C GLU A 314 -4.04 20.76 -4.67
N TRP A 315 -5.10 20.00 -4.96
CA TRP A 315 -5.53 19.70 -6.32
C TRP A 315 -6.88 20.34 -6.65
N SER A 316 -7.14 20.54 -7.94
CA SER A 316 -8.40 21.06 -8.48
C SER A 316 -8.66 20.47 -9.88
N THR A 317 -9.92 20.32 -10.28
CA THR A 317 -10.31 19.96 -11.65
C THR A 317 -10.73 21.17 -12.50
N ASP A 318 -11.04 22.30 -11.86
CA ASP A 318 -11.56 23.51 -12.51
C ASP A 318 -10.67 24.75 -12.27
N ASN A 319 -9.59 24.60 -11.52
CA ASN A 319 -8.68 25.67 -11.08
C ASN A 319 -9.37 26.72 -10.18
N ILE A 320 -10.55 26.41 -9.63
CA ILE A 320 -11.36 27.31 -8.79
C ILE A 320 -11.52 26.70 -7.40
N VAL A 321 -11.97 25.44 -7.31
CA VAL A 321 -12.17 24.72 -6.05
C VAL A 321 -10.95 23.85 -5.77
N TRP A 322 -10.33 24.05 -4.60
CA TRP A 322 -9.07 23.40 -4.23
C TRP A 322 -9.26 22.43 -3.07
N HIS A 323 -8.62 21.26 -3.17
CA HIS A 323 -8.71 20.17 -2.21
C HIS A 323 -7.32 19.78 -1.71
N ALA A 324 -7.10 19.82 -0.40
CA ALA A 324 -5.85 19.36 0.24
C ALA A 324 -5.84 17.85 0.55
N ALA A 325 -6.91 17.13 0.21
CA ALA A 325 -7.05 15.69 0.41
C ALA A 325 -6.36 14.89 -0.70
N ASN A 326 -6.29 13.57 -0.53
CA ASN A 326 -5.74 12.62 -1.51
C ASN A 326 -4.24 12.78 -1.79
N PHE A 327 -3.49 13.44 -0.92
CA PHE A 327 -2.03 13.45 -0.99
C PHE A 327 -1.42 12.56 0.08
N VAL A 328 -0.41 11.79 -0.34
CA VAL A 328 0.40 10.93 0.52
C VAL A 328 1.82 11.48 0.52
N TYR A 329 2.21 12.10 1.63
CA TYR A 329 3.50 12.75 1.80
C TYR A 329 4.57 11.75 2.28
N PRO A 330 5.84 11.88 1.84
CA PRO A 330 6.95 11.11 2.41
C PRO A 330 7.14 11.36 3.91
N PRO A 331 7.71 10.40 4.68
CA PRO A 331 8.30 9.13 4.23
C PRO A 331 7.26 8.05 3.86
N VAL A 332 7.68 7.07 3.05
CA VAL A 332 6.86 5.92 2.61
C VAL A 332 7.47 4.63 3.20
N PRO A 333 6.70 3.73 3.85
CA PRO A 333 5.24 3.70 3.96
C PRO A 333 4.68 4.90 4.74
N PRO A 334 3.53 5.42 4.30
CA PRO A 334 3.03 6.70 4.78
C PRO A 334 2.64 6.65 6.25
N GLY A 335 3.10 7.63 7.02
CA GLY A 335 2.50 7.95 8.32
C GLY A 335 1.17 8.69 8.13
N ASN A 336 0.51 9.06 9.24
CA ASN A 336 -0.67 9.94 9.23
C ASN A 336 -0.30 11.41 8.90
N THR A 337 0.52 11.63 7.87
CA THR A 337 1.02 12.95 7.49
C THR A 337 0.09 13.59 6.47
N VAL A 338 -0.66 14.59 6.93
CA VAL A 338 -1.55 15.44 6.11
C VAL A 338 -0.81 16.55 5.35
N GLN A 339 0.50 16.68 5.57
CA GLN A 339 1.35 17.76 5.07
C GLN A 339 2.81 17.28 5.00
N GLY A 340 3.61 17.93 4.17
CA GLY A 340 5.05 17.68 4.10
C GLY A 340 5.79 18.49 5.16
N ASN A 341 6.45 17.81 6.10
CA ASN A 341 7.17 18.46 7.22
C ASN A 341 8.69 18.55 7.00
N SER A 342 9.18 18.08 5.86
CA SER A 342 10.59 18.11 5.49
C SER A 342 10.73 18.92 4.21
N PRO A 343 11.70 19.83 4.09
CA PRO A 343 11.92 20.57 2.87
C PRO A 343 12.40 19.63 1.78
N VAL A 344 12.04 19.98 0.55
CA VAL A 344 12.35 19.24 -0.65
C VAL A 344 12.95 20.21 -1.65
N THR A 345 14.04 19.82 -2.32
CA THR A 345 14.66 20.62 -3.39
C THR A 345 14.71 19.76 -4.65
N GLY A 346 13.96 20.14 -5.68
CA GLY A 346 13.91 19.42 -6.96
C GLY A 346 13.54 17.94 -6.84
N GLY A 347 12.71 17.57 -5.87
CA GLY A 347 12.48 16.18 -5.45
C GLY A 347 11.01 15.77 -5.44
N LEU A 348 10.70 14.60 -4.88
CA LEU A 348 9.33 14.13 -4.64
C LEU A 348 8.71 14.90 -3.47
N LEU A 349 7.61 15.60 -3.72
CA LEU A 349 6.84 16.31 -2.71
C LEU A 349 5.75 15.43 -2.09
N ALA A 350 4.98 14.72 -2.91
CA ALA A 350 3.96 13.77 -2.47
C ALA A 350 3.53 12.86 -3.62
N TYR A 351 2.74 11.84 -3.30
CA TYR A 351 1.93 11.11 -4.25
C TYR A 351 0.48 11.62 -4.19
N LEU A 352 -0.11 11.95 -5.33
CA LEU A 352 -1.55 12.14 -5.46
C LEU A 352 -2.20 10.75 -5.59
N ASP A 353 -3.00 10.35 -4.62
CA ASP A 353 -3.84 9.15 -4.65
C ASP A 353 -5.01 9.37 -5.61
N SER A 354 -4.89 8.78 -6.80
CA SER A 354 -5.87 8.86 -7.88
C SER A 354 -6.92 7.76 -7.84
N THR A 355 -6.90 6.87 -6.83
CA THR A 355 -7.75 5.66 -6.78
C THR A 355 -9.22 6.01 -6.97
N LEU A 356 -9.74 6.97 -6.19
CA LEU A 356 -11.13 7.44 -6.26
C LEU A 356 -11.32 8.70 -7.12
N LEU A 357 -10.24 9.23 -7.70
CA LEU A 357 -10.30 10.41 -8.56
C LEU A 357 -10.64 9.99 -9.99
N ASN A 358 -11.45 10.80 -10.67
CA ASN A 358 -11.83 10.54 -12.06
C ASN A 358 -10.64 10.77 -13.00
N ALA A 359 -10.68 10.16 -14.19
CA ALA A 359 -9.73 10.48 -15.24
C ALA A 359 -9.96 11.92 -15.74
N GLY A 360 -8.91 12.61 -16.20
CA GLY A 360 -9.05 13.98 -16.73
C GLY A 360 -7.92 14.92 -16.32
N THR A 361 -8.15 16.22 -16.53
CA THR A 361 -7.16 17.26 -16.23
C THR A 361 -7.22 17.66 -14.76
N TYR A 362 -6.06 17.72 -14.13
CA TYR A 362 -5.87 18.18 -12.76
C TYR A 362 -4.89 19.36 -12.72
N PHE A 363 -5.20 20.29 -11.83
CA PHE A 363 -4.35 21.39 -11.44
C PHE A 363 -3.80 21.09 -10.07
N VAL A 364 -2.50 21.23 -9.87
CA VAL A 364 -1.88 21.08 -8.55
C VAL A 364 -1.13 22.35 -8.21
N ARG A 365 -1.36 22.88 -7.00
CA ARG A 365 -0.61 24.01 -6.45
C ARG A 365 0.03 23.61 -5.12
N LEU A 366 1.05 24.35 -4.74
CA LEU A 366 1.85 24.12 -3.55
C LEU A 366 1.85 25.39 -2.69
N THR A 367 1.63 25.24 -1.39
CA THR A 367 1.80 26.33 -0.41
C THR A 367 2.90 25.95 0.57
N VAL A 368 3.88 26.84 0.75
CA VAL A 368 5.01 26.65 1.67
C VAL A 368 4.87 27.58 2.86
N TYR A 369 4.95 27.01 4.07
CA TYR A 369 4.85 27.72 5.33
C TYR A 369 6.22 27.78 5.99
N GLY A 370 6.60 28.97 6.43
CA GLY A 370 7.72 29.14 7.35
C GLY A 370 7.28 29.67 8.72
N ALA A 371 8.24 29.82 9.61
CA ALA A 371 8.02 30.14 11.02
C ALA A 371 7.32 31.50 11.21
N ASN A 372 7.65 32.48 10.36
CA ASN A 372 7.16 33.86 10.46
C ASN A 372 6.44 34.36 9.20
N GLN A 373 6.31 33.52 8.17
CA GLN A 373 5.72 33.92 6.89
C GLN A 373 5.15 32.70 6.15
N THR A 374 4.09 32.91 5.38
CA THR A 374 3.53 31.94 4.44
C THR A 374 3.71 32.49 3.05
N LEU A 375 4.28 31.69 2.14
CA LEU A 375 4.36 32.10 0.74
C LEU A 375 2.98 32.00 0.07
N PRO A 376 2.65 32.90 -0.87
CA PRO A 376 1.56 32.67 -1.80
C PRO A 376 1.71 31.31 -2.50
N PRO A 377 0.61 30.60 -2.81
CA PRO A 377 0.69 29.33 -3.51
C PRO A 377 1.44 29.46 -4.83
N CYS A 378 2.40 28.56 -5.08
CA CYS A 378 3.09 28.47 -6.36
C CYS A 378 2.47 27.40 -7.27
N GLY A 379 2.69 27.56 -8.57
CA GLY A 379 1.95 26.85 -9.62
C GLY A 379 0.74 27.65 -10.12
N PRO A 380 -0.33 26.99 -10.59
CA PRO A 380 -0.50 25.54 -10.65
C PRO A 380 0.27 24.89 -11.80
N ILE A 381 0.72 23.65 -11.60
CA ILE A 381 1.04 22.76 -12.72
C ILE A 381 -0.25 22.12 -13.22
N ILE A 382 -0.26 21.76 -14.51
CA ILE A 382 -1.40 21.18 -15.19
C ILE A 382 -0.95 19.86 -15.81
N PHE A 383 -1.69 18.79 -15.52
CA PHE A 383 -1.47 17.49 -16.14
C PHE A 383 -2.78 16.72 -16.27
N GLY A 384 -2.82 15.80 -17.24
CA GLY A 384 -3.89 14.83 -17.38
C GLY A 384 -3.56 13.55 -16.61
N VAL A 385 -4.50 13.05 -15.82
CA VAL A 385 -4.44 11.70 -15.24
C VAL A 385 -5.03 10.73 -16.25
N PHE A 386 -4.17 9.87 -16.79
CA PHE A 386 -4.58 8.69 -17.54
C PHE A 386 -4.90 7.58 -16.54
N LYS A 387 -6.19 7.32 -16.37
CA LYS A 387 -6.69 6.30 -15.46
C LYS A 387 -6.57 4.92 -16.12
N LYS A 388 -6.05 3.96 -15.38
CA LYS A 388 -5.87 2.54 -15.72
C LYS A 388 -6.54 1.70 -14.63
N ASP A 389 -7.86 1.81 -14.57
CA ASP A 389 -8.67 1.15 -13.55
C ASP A 389 -9.19 -0.18 -14.10
N VAL A 390 -8.34 -1.21 -14.03
CA VAL A 390 -8.63 -2.56 -14.50
C VAL A 390 -8.36 -3.52 -13.35
N ARG A 391 -9.43 -3.91 -12.64
CA ARG A 391 -9.34 -4.73 -11.43
C ARG A 391 -10.65 -5.42 -11.07
N ILE A 392 -10.55 -6.59 -10.47
CA ILE A 392 -11.65 -7.31 -9.84
C ILE A 392 -11.66 -6.94 -8.36
N LEU A 393 -12.73 -6.31 -7.91
CA LEU A 393 -12.87 -5.82 -6.53
C LEU A 393 -13.77 -6.71 -5.67
N GLY A 394 -14.66 -7.49 -6.29
CA GLY A 394 -15.65 -8.27 -5.56
C GLY A 394 -16.32 -9.37 -6.38
N VAL A 395 -16.93 -10.31 -5.66
CA VAL A 395 -17.73 -11.39 -6.23
C VAL A 395 -19.01 -11.55 -5.40
N ASP A 396 -20.17 -11.56 -6.06
CA ASP A 396 -21.51 -11.70 -5.44
C ASP A 396 -21.75 -10.77 -4.23
N GLY A 397 -21.24 -9.54 -4.31
CA GLY A 397 -21.40 -8.53 -3.26
C GLY A 397 -20.43 -8.68 -2.08
N ASN A 398 -19.52 -9.66 -2.10
CA ASN A 398 -18.38 -9.68 -1.18
C ASN A 398 -17.21 -8.87 -1.78
N PHE A 399 -16.81 -7.82 -1.05
CA PHE A 399 -15.69 -6.92 -1.38
C PHE A 399 -14.57 -6.98 -0.32
N THR A 400 -14.66 -7.90 0.64
CA THR A 400 -13.72 -8.01 1.76
C THR A 400 -12.52 -8.83 1.32
N LEU A 401 -11.34 -8.20 1.27
CA LEU A 401 -10.06 -8.85 0.97
C LEU A 401 -9.16 -8.88 2.21
N ASP A 402 -8.29 -9.89 2.32
CA ASP A 402 -7.24 -9.96 3.36
C ASP A 402 -6.08 -8.98 3.14
N SER A 403 -5.96 -8.44 1.93
CA SER A 403 -4.93 -7.50 1.48
C SER A 403 -5.57 -6.40 0.60
N THR A 404 -4.74 -5.61 -0.07
CA THR A 404 -5.19 -4.59 -1.01
C THR A 404 -5.71 -5.20 -2.32
N PRO A 405 -6.73 -4.60 -2.99
CA PRO A 405 -7.20 -5.07 -4.29
C PRO A 405 -6.17 -5.02 -5.43
N PHE A 406 -5.00 -4.42 -5.19
CA PHE A 406 -3.88 -4.41 -6.15
C PHE A 406 -2.89 -5.55 -5.92
N ASP A 407 -3.10 -6.36 -4.89
CA ASP A 407 -2.31 -7.56 -4.61
C ASP A 407 -2.97 -8.75 -5.31
N PRO A 408 -2.35 -9.35 -6.34
CA PRO A 408 -2.90 -10.52 -7.03
C PRO A 408 -2.95 -11.78 -6.13
N ALA A 409 -2.41 -11.71 -4.92
CA ALA A 409 -2.53 -12.74 -3.89
C ALA A 409 -3.61 -12.48 -2.84
N ALA A 410 -4.33 -11.36 -2.96
CA ALA A 410 -5.46 -11.05 -2.11
C ALA A 410 -6.53 -12.14 -2.22
N ARG A 411 -7.19 -12.44 -1.11
CA ARG A 411 -8.23 -13.46 -0.99
C ARG A 411 -9.49 -12.83 -0.49
N PHE A 412 -10.62 -13.21 -1.07
CA PHE A 412 -11.91 -12.84 -0.50
C PHE A 412 -12.09 -13.52 0.84
N ILE A 413 -12.48 -12.75 1.85
CA ILE A 413 -12.65 -13.23 3.23
C ILE A 413 -14.13 -13.29 3.59
N ASP A 414 -14.49 -14.34 4.30
CA ASP A 414 -15.75 -14.53 4.98
C ASP A 414 -15.53 -14.58 6.50
N HIS A 415 -16.28 -13.76 7.23
CA HIS A 415 -16.24 -13.70 8.68
C HIS A 415 -17.25 -14.71 9.25
N VAL A 416 -16.74 -15.82 9.77
CA VAL A 416 -17.58 -16.88 10.31
C VAL A 416 -17.75 -16.67 11.82
N PRO A 417 -18.98 -16.41 12.32
CA PRO A 417 -19.21 -16.17 13.73
C PRO A 417 -19.00 -17.42 14.58
N ALA A 418 -18.80 -17.23 15.88
CA ALA A 418 -18.77 -18.33 16.85
C ALA A 418 -20.15 -18.99 16.93
N LEU A 419 -20.17 -20.33 16.95
CA LEU A 419 -21.39 -21.11 16.99
C LEU A 419 -21.22 -22.33 17.89
N CYS A 420 -21.92 -22.33 19.03
CA CYS A 420 -21.73 -23.33 20.09
C CYS A 420 -20.24 -23.45 20.49
N THR A 421 -19.62 -24.62 20.29
CA THR A 421 -18.20 -24.86 20.59
C THR A 421 -17.26 -24.48 19.42
N ARG A 422 -17.80 -24.13 18.25
CA ARG A 422 -17.01 -23.64 17.11
C ARG A 422 -16.62 -22.18 17.37
N ALA A 423 -15.33 -21.89 17.39
CA ALA A 423 -14.83 -20.53 17.52
C ALA A 423 -15.15 -19.68 16.27
N ALA A 424 -15.18 -18.36 16.46
CA ALA A 424 -15.21 -17.42 15.33
C ALA A 424 -13.86 -17.44 14.58
N GLY A 425 -13.88 -17.09 13.31
CA GLY A 425 -12.65 -16.95 12.52
C GLY A 425 -12.88 -16.38 11.13
N ASP A 426 -11.79 -15.94 10.54
CA ASP A 426 -11.74 -15.38 9.19
C ASP A 426 -11.22 -16.45 8.24
N PHE A 427 -12.00 -16.76 7.22
CA PHE A 427 -11.67 -17.79 6.25
C PHE A 427 -11.81 -17.24 4.84
N GLU A 428 -11.15 -17.88 3.88
CA GLU A 428 -11.38 -17.54 2.48
C GLU A 428 -12.84 -17.85 2.11
N ALA A 429 -13.46 -17.01 1.28
CA ALA A 429 -14.85 -17.12 0.89
C ALA A 429 -15.04 -18.09 -0.29
N SER A 430 -16.18 -18.79 -0.31
CA SER A 430 -16.64 -19.58 -1.45
C SER A 430 -17.88 -18.96 -2.10
N PHE A 431 -17.98 -19.09 -3.42
CA PHE A 431 -19.04 -18.50 -4.24
C PHE A 431 -19.65 -19.57 -5.13
N GLY A 432 -20.90 -19.43 -5.57
CA GLY A 432 -21.50 -20.51 -6.33
C GLY A 432 -22.73 -20.11 -7.12
N THR A 433 -23.13 -21.02 -8.01
CA THR A 433 -24.32 -20.92 -8.85
C THR A 433 -24.28 -19.81 -9.88
N CYS A 434 -24.44 -18.55 -9.47
CA CYS A 434 -24.72 -17.43 -10.36
C CYS A 434 -23.91 -16.21 -9.90
N LEU A 435 -22.72 -16.05 -10.48
CA LEU A 435 -21.68 -15.15 -10.00
C LEU A 435 -21.76 -13.78 -10.67
N GLN A 436 -21.90 -12.72 -9.87
CA GLN A 436 -21.67 -11.34 -10.27
C GLN A 436 -20.23 -10.96 -9.99
N ILE A 437 -19.45 -10.66 -11.02
CA ILE A 437 -18.08 -10.16 -10.85
C ILE A 437 -18.14 -8.64 -10.81
N TRP A 438 -17.60 -8.06 -9.74
CA TRP A 438 -17.58 -6.63 -9.49
C TRP A 438 -16.17 -6.08 -9.62
N GLY A 439 -16.05 -4.89 -10.19
CA GLY A 439 -14.77 -4.22 -10.34
C GLY A 439 -14.81 -3.12 -11.39
N ALA A 440 -13.62 -2.77 -11.87
CA ALA A 440 -13.42 -1.72 -12.84
C ALA A 440 -12.79 -2.27 -14.12
N ALA A 441 -13.27 -1.79 -15.25
CA ALA A 441 -12.72 -2.03 -16.57
C ALA A 441 -12.75 -0.70 -17.32
N PHE A 442 -11.81 0.19 -17.01
CA PHE A 442 -11.73 1.52 -17.58
C PHE A 442 -10.30 1.94 -17.87
N VAL A 443 -10.10 2.51 -19.06
CA VAL A 443 -8.88 3.22 -19.45
C VAL A 443 -9.23 4.51 -20.18
N GLY A 444 -8.50 5.59 -19.90
CA GLY A 444 -8.70 6.87 -20.57
C GLY A 444 -8.35 8.08 -19.72
N GLY A 445 -8.75 9.27 -20.17
CA GLY A 445 -8.65 10.52 -19.41
C GLY A 445 -7.73 11.59 -20.00
N CYS A 446 -6.80 11.21 -20.88
CA CYS A 446 -5.91 12.17 -21.53
C CYS A 446 -6.20 12.36 -23.02
N ASP A 447 -6.49 11.27 -23.74
CA ASP A 447 -6.71 11.26 -25.17
C ASP A 447 -8.09 10.64 -25.45
N ASP A 448 -8.93 11.37 -26.17
CA ASP A 448 -10.24 10.90 -26.62
C ASP A 448 -10.15 9.72 -27.60
N SER A 449 -8.98 9.50 -28.21
CA SER A 449 -8.71 8.40 -29.11
C SER A 449 -8.40 7.09 -28.37
N GLN A 450 -7.95 7.16 -27.11
CA GLN A 450 -7.60 6.00 -26.28
C GLN A 450 -8.71 5.70 -25.28
N LYS A 451 -9.58 4.77 -25.63
CA LYS A 451 -10.75 4.35 -24.85
C LYS A 451 -10.79 2.82 -24.76
N ILE A 452 -11.63 2.31 -23.87
CA ILE A 452 -11.92 0.88 -23.83
C ILE A 452 -12.51 0.41 -25.16
N LYS A 453 -11.92 -0.62 -25.78
CA LYS A 453 -12.48 -1.30 -26.96
C LYS A 453 -13.32 -2.50 -26.54
N ARG A 454 -12.78 -3.32 -25.64
CA ARG A 454 -13.48 -4.45 -25.04
C ARG A 454 -12.87 -4.85 -23.71
N TYR A 455 -13.62 -5.58 -22.91
CA TYR A 455 -13.07 -6.35 -21.81
C TYR A 455 -13.64 -7.78 -21.81
N THR A 456 -12.84 -8.70 -21.28
CA THR A 456 -13.19 -10.12 -21.16
C THR A 456 -12.96 -10.60 -19.74
N LEU A 457 -13.81 -11.53 -19.31
CA LEU A 457 -13.59 -12.30 -18.09
C LEU A 457 -13.31 -13.75 -18.46
N ASP A 458 -12.21 -14.26 -17.93
CA ASP A 458 -11.74 -15.62 -18.15
C ASP A 458 -11.54 -16.33 -16.82
N TYR A 459 -11.55 -17.66 -16.83
CA TYR A 459 -11.19 -18.46 -15.65
C TYR A 459 -10.12 -19.50 -16.00
N LYS A 460 -9.36 -19.92 -14.98
CA LYS A 460 -8.38 -21.00 -15.05
C LYS A 460 -8.41 -21.81 -13.74
N PRO A 461 -8.35 -23.16 -13.79
CA PRO A 461 -8.24 -23.98 -12.59
C PRO A 461 -6.96 -23.67 -11.80
N GLY A 462 -7.04 -23.70 -10.47
CA GLY A 462 -5.95 -23.40 -9.56
C GLY A 462 -5.72 -21.90 -9.35
N TYR A 463 -4.58 -21.58 -8.74
CA TYR A 463 -4.16 -20.21 -8.46
C TYR A 463 -3.07 -19.77 -9.45
N GLU A 464 -3.33 -18.67 -10.15
CA GLU A 464 -2.45 -18.08 -11.18
C GLU A 464 -2.42 -16.55 -11.00
N THR A 465 -1.23 -15.97 -10.99
CA THR A 465 -1.06 -14.50 -10.90
C THR A 465 -0.58 -13.88 -12.20
N ASP A 466 -0.05 -14.69 -13.11
CA ASP A 466 0.43 -14.19 -14.40
C ASP A 466 -0.66 -14.33 -15.48
N CYS A 467 -1.17 -13.17 -15.88
CA CYS A 467 -2.16 -13.04 -16.94
C CYS A 467 -1.68 -13.60 -18.29
N ALA A 468 -0.38 -13.65 -18.57
CA ALA A 468 0.16 -14.05 -19.87
C ALA A 468 0.23 -15.57 -20.05
N THR A 469 0.00 -16.35 -18.99
CA THR A 469 0.04 -17.81 -19.05
C THR A 469 -1.04 -18.38 -19.96
N ALA A 470 -0.82 -19.58 -20.50
CA ALA A 470 -1.82 -20.29 -21.29
C ALA A 470 -2.86 -21.01 -20.40
N GLY A 471 -3.96 -21.46 -21.00
CA GLY A 471 -4.98 -22.30 -20.33
C GLY A 471 -6.22 -21.58 -19.80
N TRP A 472 -6.40 -20.30 -20.15
CA TRP A 472 -7.58 -19.52 -19.78
C TRP A 472 -8.79 -19.88 -20.65
N SER A 473 -9.95 -19.98 -20.01
CA SER A 473 -11.24 -20.19 -20.67
C SER A 473 -12.09 -18.94 -20.55
N ASN A 474 -12.44 -18.31 -21.67
CA ASN A 474 -13.34 -17.16 -21.69
C ASN A 474 -14.76 -17.57 -21.33
N PHE A 475 -15.39 -16.82 -20.43
CA PHE A 475 -16.80 -17.03 -20.08
C PHE A 475 -17.65 -15.76 -20.24
N TRP A 476 -17.02 -14.59 -20.38
CA TRP A 476 -17.73 -13.32 -20.59
C TRP A 476 -16.95 -12.37 -21.48
N THR A 477 -17.65 -11.62 -22.33
CA THR A 477 -17.05 -10.60 -23.20
C THR A 477 -18.01 -9.43 -23.37
N VAL A 478 -17.49 -8.21 -23.23
CA VAL A 478 -18.21 -6.97 -23.53
C VAL A 478 -17.39 -6.13 -24.49
N GLU A 479 -18.00 -5.78 -25.62
CA GLU A 479 -17.37 -5.02 -26.70
C GLU A 479 -18.09 -3.69 -26.92
N PHE A 480 -17.31 -2.61 -27.07
CA PHE A 480 -17.78 -1.25 -27.35
C PHE A 480 -17.58 -0.94 -28.84
N SER A 481 -18.68 -0.98 -29.60
CA SER A 481 -18.71 -0.87 -31.06
C SER A 481 -19.48 0.35 -31.58
N THR A 482 -20.32 1.01 -30.77
CA THR A 482 -21.10 2.19 -31.20
C THR A 482 -20.86 3.40 -30.32
N ALA A 483 -21.06 4.61 -30.85
CA ALA A 483 -20.92 5.84 -30.07
C ALA A 483 -21.89 5.92 -28.87
N ALA A 484 -23.09 5.32 -28.98
CA ALA A 484 -24.07 5.29 -27.90
C ALA A 484 -23.58 4.48 -26.68
N GLN A 485 -22.67 3.53 -26.89
CA GLN A 485 -22.09 2.70 -25.84
C GLN A 485 -21.04 3.45 -25.00
N TYR A 486 -20.40 4.50 -25.55
CA TYR A 486 -19.36 5.30 -24.85
C TYR A 486 -19.92 6.39 -23.93
N ARG A 487 -21.12 6.21 -23.39
CA ARG A 487 -21.73 7.11 -22.40
C ARG A 487 -21.22 6.79 -21.00
N ASP A 488 -21.13 7.80 -20.14
CA ASP A 488 -20.65 7.66 -18.76
C ASP A 488 -21.36 6.56 -17.97
N ILE A 489 -22.67 6.38 -18.18
CA ILE A 489 -23.48 5.33 -17.53
C ILE A 489 -23.00 3.89 -17.83
N ASN A 490 -22.31 3.70 -18.95
CA ASN A 490 -21.78 2.41 -19.39
C ASN A 490 -20.31 2.23 -19.00
N MET A 491 -19.63 3.30 -18.56
CA MET A 491 -18.24 3.22 -18.12
C MET A 491 -18.18 2.40 -16.84
N ARG A 492 -17.31 1.39 -16.84
CA ARG A 492 -17.12 0.47 -15.73
C ARG A 492 -16.01 1.00 -14.82
N THR A 493 -16.28 2.09 -14.13
CA THR A 493 -15.35 2.64 -13.13
C THR A 493 -15.66 2.06 -11.74
N ASP A 494 -14.63 1.96 -10.90
CA ASP A 494 -14.72 1.58 -9.48
C ASP A 494 -15.42 0.23 -9.22
N THR A 495 -16.62 0.20 -8.63
CA THR A 495 -17.35 -1.01 -8.23
C THR A 495 -18.53 -1.31 -9.16
N SER A 496 -18.27 -1.55 -10.44
CA SER A 496 -19.30 -1.90 -11.42
C SER A 496 -19.46 -3.41 -11.62
N VAL A 497 -20.64 -3.88 -12.02
CA VAL A 497 -20.82 -5.29 -12.44
C VAL A 497 -20.19 -5.52 -13.80
N LEU A 498 -19.10 -6.29 -13.83
CA LEU A 498 -18.36 -6.68 -15.03
C LEU A 498 -19.06 -7.81 -15.79
N THR A 499 -19.80 -8.69 -15.10
CA THR A 499 -20.72 -9.65 -15.74
C THR A 499 -22.00 -8.96 -16.21
N ALA A 500 -21.89 -8.03 -17.15
CA ALA A 500 -23.00 -7.24 -17.66
C ALA A 500 -23.24 -7.48 -19.15
N ASN A 501 -24.47 -7.22 -19.59
CA ASN A 501 -24.90 -7.40 -20.97
C ASN A 501 -25.48 -6.12 -21.55
N TRP A 502 -25.29 -5.93 -22.85
CA TRP A 502 -25.94 -4.86 -23.59
C TRP A 502 -27.46 -5.09 -23.68
N VAL A 503 -28.23 -4.12 -23.22
CA VAL A 503 -29.70 -4.10 -23.29
C VAL A 503 -30.19 -2.85 -24.02
N PRO A 504 -31.48 -2.81 -24.43
CA PRO A 504 -32.06 -1.63 -25.04
C PRO A 504 -32.06 -0.42 -24.09
N ASP A 505 -31.75 0.76 -24.62
CA ASP A 505 -31.87 2.03 -23.91
C ASP A 505 -32.68 3.05 -24.70
N CYS A 506 -33.27 4.00 -23.97
CA CYS A 506 -33.88 5.17 -24.55
C CYS A 506 -32.93 6.37 -24.51
N LEU A 507 -32.35 6.71 -25.65
CA LEU A 507 -31.39 7.83 -25.78
C LEU A 507 -32.07 9.20 -25.69
N VAL A 508 -33.34 9.29 -26.12
CA VAL A 508 -34.13 10.52 -26.08
C VAL A 508 -35.50 10.21 -25.46
N GLN A 509 -35.61 10.46 -24.14
CA GLN A 509 -36.85 10.28 -23.40
C GLN A 509 -37.76 11.49 -23.56
N VAL A 510 -39.05 11.24 -23.84
CA VAL A 510 -40.09 12.27 -23.76
C VAL A 510 -40.82 12.12 -22.43
N PRO A 511 -40.82 13.14 -21.55
CA PRO A 511 -41.41 13.03 -20.22
C PRO A 511 -42.92 12.83 -20.23
N PHE A 512 -43.62 13.45 -21.19
CA PHE A 512 -45.07 13.34 -21.31
C PHE A 512 -45.57 13.55 -22.76
N PRO A 513 -46.37 12.61 -23.31
CA PRO A 513 -46.59 11.26 -22.77
C PRO A 513 -45.26 10.49 -22.66
N PRO A 514 -45.10 9.56 -21.71
CA PRO A 514 -43.85 8.82 -21.54
C PRO A 514 -43.65 7.88 -22.72
N TYR A 515 -42.77 8.24 -23.64
CA TYR A 515 -42.32 7.37 -24.73
C TYR A 515 -40.87 7.68 -25.10
N CYS A 516 -40.27 6.77 -25.87
CA CYS A 516 -38.91 6.92 -26.37
C CYS A 516 -38.91 7.42 -27.82
N LEU A 517 -38.23 8.52 -28.09
CA LEU A 517 -38.05 9.03 -29.46
C LEU A 517 -36.95 8.28 -30.23
N LEU A 518 -35.92 7.83 -29.52
CA LEU A 518 -34.79 7.10 -30.09
C LEU A 518 -34.34 5.99 -29.15
N SER A 519 -34.57 4.75 -29.55
CA SER A 519 -34.10 3.55 -28.84
C SER A 519 -32.95 2.89 -29.58
N ASP A 520 -31.93 2.46 -28.87
CA ASP A 520 -30.88 1.59 -29.40
C ASP A 520 -30.89 0.27 -28.62
N PRO A 521 -31.02 -0.90 -29.28
CA PRO A 521 -31.12 -2.20 -28.62
C PRO A 521 -29.85 -2.63 -27.87
N LYS A 522 -28.72 -1.94 -28.07
CA LYS A 522 -27.42 -2.23 -27.43
C LYS A 522 -26.75 -0.95 -26.93
N ALA A 523 -27.46 -0.12 -26.18
CA ALA A 523 -26.94 1.17 -25.70
C ALA A 523 -26.77 1.28 -24.19
N LEU A 524 -27.34 0.38 -23.39
CA LEU A 524 -27.17 0.37 -21.94
C LEU A 524 -26.55 -0.94 -21.46
N LEU A 525 -25.58 -0.83 -20.57
CA LEU A 525 -24.89 -1.97 -19.98
C LEU A 525 -25.58 -2.37 -18.65
N SER A 526 -26.42 -3.40 -18.69
CA SER A 526 -27.21 -3.85 -17.53
C SER A 526 -26.49 -4.96 -16.74
N PRO A 527 -26.50 -4.92 -15.39
CA PRO A 527 -25.99 -6.00 -14.56
C PRO A 527 -26.60 -7.37 -14.90
N SER A 528 -25.77 -8.39 -14.88
CA SER A 528 -26.14 -9.79 -15.07
C SER A 528 -25.21 -10.65 -14.20
N SER A 529 -25.18 -11.96 -14.45
CA SER A 529 -24.42 -12.92 -13.67
C SER A 529 -24.01 -14.11 -14.54
N TRP A 530 -22.85 -14.67 -14.23
CA TRP A 530 -22.33 -15.86 -14.88
C TRP A 530 -22.80 -17.11 -14.13
N SER A 531 -23.50 -18.01 -14.83
CA SER A 531 -23.84 -19.32 -14.27
C SER A 531 -22.60 -20.22 -14.21
N SER A 532 -21.99 -20.34 -13.04
CA SER A 532 -20.85 -21.22 -12.82
C SER A 532 -21.27 -22.70 -12.70
N ASN A 533 -22.56 -22.97 -12.43
CA ASN A 533 -23.07 -24.35 -12.41
C ASN A 533 -23.26 -24.90 -13.84
N VAL A 534 -22.22 -25.54 -14.36
CA VAL A 534 -22.21 -26.27 -15.64
C VAL A 534 -21.97 -27.76 -15.41
N GLY A 535 -22.66 -28.58 -16.22
CA GLY A 535 -22.39 -30.02 -16.34
C GLY A 535 -22.58 -30.84 -15.05
N GLY A 536 -23.35 -30.35 -14.06
CA GLY A 536 -23.54 -31.03 -12.78
C GLY A 536 -22.33 -30.85 -11.85
N CYS A 537 -22.02 -29.59 -11.51
CA CYS A 537 -20.94 -29.16 -10.62
C CYS A 537 -19.50 -29.27 -11.17
N GLN A 538 -19.30 -29.28 -12.49
CA GLN A 538 -17.97 -29.41 -13.11
C GLN A 538 -17.01 -28.25 -12.76
N LEU A 539 -17.53 -27.05 -12.53
CA LEU A 539 -16.74 -25.90 -12.06
C LEU A 539 -16.81 -25.76 -10.54
N SER A 540 -16.60 -26.84 -9.79
CA SER A 540 -16.38 -26.78 -8.34
C SER A 540 -14.90 -26.94 -8.07
N GLY A 541 -14.31 -26.02 -7.30
CA GLY A 541 -12.89 -26.06 -6.97
C GLY A 541 -12.28 -24.69 -6.77
N LEU A 542 -10.96 -24.68 -6.65
CA LEU A 542 -10.16 -23.47 -6.65
C LEU A 542 -9.91 -22.99 -8.09
N TYR A 543 -10.24 -21.73 -8.38
CA TYR A 543 -10.03 -21.09 -9.67
C TYR A 543 -9.38 -19.72 -9.51
N THR A 544 -8.84 -19.23 -10.62
CA THR A 544 -8.47 -17.83 -10.80
C THR A 544 -9.35 -17.23 -11.87
N LEU A 545 -9.93 -16.06 -11.58
CA LEU A 545 -10.58 -15.19 -12.56
C LEU A 545 -9.56 -14.21 -13.11
N ARG A 546 -9.64 -13.92 -14.41
CA ARG A 546 -8.84 -12.90 -15.06
C ARG A 546 -9.74 -11.91 -15.76
N LEU A 547 -9.53 -10.63 -15.49
CA LEU A 547 -10.05 -9.54 -16.27
C LEU A 547 -9.00 -9.12 -17.28
N VAL A 548 -9.36 -9.02 -18.55
CA VAL A 548 -8.50 -8.44 -19.59
C VAL A 548 -9.26 -7.30 -20.25
N LEU A 549 -8.64 -6.13 -20.32
CA LEU A 549 -9.12 -4.99 -21.08
C LEU A 549 -8.21 -4.78 -22.28
N GLU A 550 -8.81 -4.52 -23.44
CA GLU A 550 -8.13 -4.06 -24.64
C GLU A 550 -8.60 -2.63 -24.95
N ASP A 551 -7.67 -1.73 -25.21
CA ASP A 551 -7.98 -0.36 -25.62
C ASP A 551 -8.06 -0.21 -27.15
N THR A 552 -8.56 0.94 -27.62
CA THR A 552 -8.70 1.27 -29.03
C THR A 552 -7.37 1.40 -29.79
N LEU A 553 -6.25 1.53 -29.07
CA LEU A 553 -4.89 1.59 -29.64
C LEU A 553 -4.20 0.21 -29.66
N GLY A 554 -4.84 -0.83 -29.13
CA GLY A 554 -4.34 -2.21 -29.08
C GLY A 554 -3.49 -2.53 -27.86
N ASN A 555 -3.43 -1.66 -26.85
CA ASN A 555 -2.81 -2.02 -25.57
C ASN A 555 -3.74 -2.93 -24.77
N SER A 556 -3.15 -3.80 -23.96
CA SER A 556 -3.88 -4.70 -23.07
C SER A 556 -3.47 -4.49 -21.62
N TYR A 557 -4.47 -4.56 -20.75
CA TYR A 557 -4.34 -4.44 -19.30
C TYR A 557 -5.03 -5.64 -18.67
N CYS A 558 -4.54 -6.11 -17.54
CA CYS A 558 -5.12 -7.27 -16.90
C CYS A 558 -5.06 -7.19 -15.39
N ASP A 559 -5.95 -7.97 -14.78
CA ASP A 559 -5.95 -8.26 -13.36
C ASP A 559 -6.40 -9.71 -13.12
N THR A 560 -5.96 -10.28 -12.01
CA THR A 560 -6.28 -11.67 -11.63
C THR A 560 -6.74 -11.73 -10.19
N GLN A 561 -7.79 -12.50 -9.94
CA GLN A 561 -8.33 -12.68 -8.60
C GLN A 561 -8.65 -14.16 -8.35
N ARG A 562 -8.16 -14.66 -7.21
CA ARG A 562 -8.41 -16.02 -6.74
C ARG A 562 -9.84 -16.15 -6.20
N VAL A 563 -10.52 -17.25 -6.55
CA VAL A 563 -11.88 -17.56 -6.07
C VAL A 563 -12.06 -19.06 -5.83
N TRP A 564 -12.84 -19.39 -4.80
CA TRP A 564 -13.38 -20.74 -4.63
C TRP A 564 -14.78 -20.79 -5.17
N ILE A 565 -15.02 -21.71 -6.11
CA ILE A 565 -16.35 -21.92 -6.68
C ILE A 565 -16.91 -23.21 -6.11
N ASP A 566 -18.04 -23.13 -5.43
CA ASP A 566 -18.82 -24.26 -4.95
C ASP A 566 -20.14 -24.37 -5.72
N ASN A 567 -20.26 -25.44 -6.50
CA ASN A 567 -21.49 -25.80 -7.19
C ASN A 567 -22.05 -27.14 -6.70
N LYS A 568 -21.56 -27.67 -5.57
CA LYS A 568 -22.00 -28.93 -5.01
C LYS A 568 -23.39 -28.79 -4.38
N PRO A 569 -24.20 -29.87 -4.37
CA PRO A 569 -25.53 -29.83 -3.77
C PRO A 569 -25.46 -30.02 -2.26
N ILE A 570 -25.99 -29.05 -1.54
CA ILE A 570 -26.36 -29.21 -0.13
C ILE A 570 -27.60 -30.10 0.00
N THR A 571 -27.56 -31.07 0.92
CA THR A 571 -28.63 -32.06 1.12
C THR A 571 -29.19 -32.03 2.53
N ALA A 572 -30.52 -31.95 2.61
CA ALA A 572 -31.31 -32.09 3.82
C ALA A 572 -32.28 -33.28 3.67
N LEU A 573 -32.29 -34.18 4.66
CA LEU A 573 -33.29 -35.22 4.83
C LEU A 573 -33.55 -35.40 6.31
N VAL A 574 -34.81 -35.51 6.73
CA VAL A 574 -35.17 -35.81 8.12
C VAL A 574 -36.16 -36.95 8.16
N GLN A 575 -36.01 -37.84 9.14
CA GLN A 575 -36.86 -38.99 9.39
C GLN A 575 -37.00 -39.27 10.89
N ILE A 576 -38.16 -39.77 11.28
CA ILE A 576 -38.41 -40.26 12.63
C ILE A 576 -38.41 -41.79 12.57
N ASN A 577 -37.30 -42.44 12.94
CA ASN A 577 -37.14 -43.90 12.73
C ASN A 577 -38.23 -44.75 13.39
N ALA A 578 -38.87 -44.23 14.44
CA ALA A 578 -39.94 -44.92 15.15
C ALA A 578 -41.18 -45.12 14.28
N VAL A 579 -41.45 -44.22 13.33
CA VAL A 579 -42.70 -44.22 12.55
C VAL A 579 -42.53 -43.70 11.12
N PRO A 580 -43.25 -44.25 10.13
CA PRO A 580 -43.27 -43.68 8.78
C PRO A 580 -43.76 -42.22 8.74
N LYS A 581 -43.50 -41.53 7.64
CA LYS A 581 -44.00 -40.16 7.41
C LYS A 581 -45.53 -40.17 7.48
N CYS A 582 -46.12 -39.21 8.19
CA CYS A 582 -47.55 -39.07 8.41
C CYS A 582 -48.21 -40.20 9.26
N ALA A 583 -47.44 -40.94 10.05
CA ALA A 583 -47.98 -41.97 10.95
C ALA A 583 -48.22 -41.45 12.39
N ASP A 584 -48.88 -42.29 13.20
CA ASP A 584 -49.20 -42.01 14.59
C ASP A 584 -48.08 -42.52 15.52
N LEU A 585 -47.63 -41.67 16.45
CA LEU A 585 -46.63 -41.97 17.47
C LEU A 585 -47.25 -41.82 18.86
N PHE A 586 -47.06 -42.83 19.71
CA PHE A 586 -47.64 -42.88 21.06
C PHE A 586 -46.57 -42.61 22.11
N VAL A 587 -46.79 -41.62 22.99
CA VAL A 587 -45.82 -41.22 24.03
C VAL A 587 -45.51 -42.37 25.00
N SER A 588 -46.50 -43.24 25.26
CA SER A 588 -46.33 -44.41 26.13
C SER A 588 -45.19 -45.34 25.70
N GLN A 589 -44.86 -45.40 24.40
CA GLN A 589 -43.74 -46.20 23.87
C GLN A 589 -42.37 -45.77 24.40
N PHE A 590 -42.25 -44.54 24.90
CA PHE A 590 -40.99 -43.94 25.35
C PHE A 590 -40.97 -43.62 26.85
N ALA A 591 -42.13 -43.68 27.51
CA ALA A 591 -42.38 -43.08 28.81
C ALA A 591 -43.15 -44.01 29.76
N LEU A 592 -42.94 -45.34 29.69
CA LEU A 592 -43.62 -46.31 30.56
C LEU A 592 -42.64 -46.97 31.57
N PRO A 593 -42.79 -46.75 32.89
CA PRO A 593 -43.71 -45.80 33.54
C PRO A 593 -43.30 -44.33 33.30
N PRO A 594 -44.25 -43.36 33.35
CA PRO A 594 -43.94 -41.97 33.08
C PRO A 594 -43.17 -41.36 34.25
N ASP A 595 -41.88 -41.12 34.03
CA ASP A 595 -40.97 -40.48 34.96
C ASP A 595 -40.39 -39.22 34.32
N CYS A 596 -40.81 -38.04 34.82
CA CYS A 596 -40.32 -36.75 34.29
C CYS A 596 -38.85 -36.49 34.64
N SER A 597 -38.22 -37.26 35.53
CA SER A 597 -36.81 -37.08 35.91
C SER A 597 -35.83 -37.64 34.88
N VAL A 598 -36.30 -38.56 34.02
CA VAL A 598 -35.52 -39.16 32.93
C VAL A 598 -35.98 -38.66 31.56
N PRO A 599 -35.07 -38.42 30.59
CA PRO A 599 -35.44 -38.08 29.22
C PRO A 599 -36.30 -39.16 28.55
N TRP A 600 -37.22 -38.75 27.67
CA TRP A 600 -38.01 -39.65 26.82
C TRP A 600 -37.52 -39.52 25.36
N PRO A 601 -36.39 -40.17 25.00
CA PRO A 601 -35.68 -39.85 23.77
C PRO A 601 -36.40 -40.42 22.54
N LEU A 602 -36.80 -39.54 21.62
CA LEU A 602 -37.20 -39.85 20.26
C LEU A 602 -36.04 -39.53 19.31
N PRO A 603 -35.36 -40.54 18.72
CA PRO A 603 -34.29 -40.30 17.76
C PRO A 603 -34.81 -39.62 16.50
N VAL A 604 -34.28 -38.43 16.20
CA VAL A 604 -34.49 -37.74 14.92
C VAL A 604 -33.28 -38.04 14.04
N SER A 605 -33.50 -38.79 12.97
CA SER A 605 -32.44 -39.22 12.06
C SER A 605 -32.56 -38.51 10.71
N GLY A 606 -31.51 -38.56 9.90
CA GLY A 606 -31.53 -37.92 8.60
C GLY A 606 -30.15 -37.69 8.01
N ILE A 607 -30.10 -36.74 7.09
CA ILE A 607 -28.91 -36.32 6.37
C ILE A 607 -28.82 -34.80 6.46
N ALA A 608 -27.72 -34.30 7.00
CA ALA A 608 -27.33 -32.90 6.95
C ALA A 608 -25.92 -32.87 6.35
N TYR A 609 -25.84 -32.64 5.05
CA TYR A 609 -24.62 -32.94 4.30
C TYR A 609 -24.37 -31.91 3.21
N ASP A 610 -23.11 -31.50 3.11
CA ASP A 610 -22.55 -30.74 1.99
C ASP A 610 -21.21 -31.37 1.61
N GLU A 611 -20.87 -31.43 0.34
CA GLU A 611 -19.60 -32.05 -0.09
C GLU A 611 -18.41 -31.14 0.24
N TYR A 612 -17.19 -31.67 0.12
CA TYR A 612 -16.05 -30.77 -0.08
C TYR A 612 -16.14 -30.18 -1.48
N ILE A 613 -15.73 -28.93 -1.63
CA ILE A 613 -15.74 -28.24 -2.93
C ILE A 613 -14.88 -29.02 -3.95
N ASP A 614 -13.69 -29.45 -3.52
CA ASP A 614 -12.75 -30.32 -4.24
C ASP A 614 -12.13 -31.32 -3.26
N ASP A 615 -12.57 -32.59 -3.31
CA ASP A 615 -12.11 -33.66 -2.43
C ASP A 615 -10.68 -34.14 -2.74
N THR A 616 -10.10 -33.70 -3.86
CA THR A 616 -8.72 -34.00 -4.25
C THR A 616 -7.71 -32.98 -3.72
N LEU A 617 -8.17 -31.79 -3.31
CA LEU A 617 -7.31 -30.69 -2.91
C LEU A 617 -7.18 -30.58 -1.38
N LEU A 618 -5.98 -30.83 -0.85
CA LEU A 618 -5.68 -30.69 0.58
C LEU A 618 -5.24 -29.24 0.91
N PRO A 619 -5.59 -28.72 2.11
CA PRO A 619 -6.33 -29.37 3.19
C PRO A 619 -7.85 -29.42 2.97
N LEU A 620 -8.51 -30.46 3.51
CA LEU A 620 -9.98 -30.59 3.58
C LEU A 620 -10.54 -29.74 4.75
N THR A 621 -10.19 -28.46 4.75
CA THR A 621 -10.65 -27.47 5.73
C THR A 621 -11.23 -26.28 4.98
N ARG A 622 -11.87 -25.33 5.67
CA ARG A 622 -12.28 -24.06 5.07
C ARG A 622 -11.12 -23.43 4.26
N PRO A 623 -11.35 -22.94 3.05
CA PRO A 623 -12.65 -22.79 2.36
C PRO A 623 -13.19 -24.05 1.67
N ASN A 624 -12.37 -25.08 1.46
CA ASN A 624 -12.75 -26.31 0.76
C ASN A 624 -13.85 -27.10 1.50
N ASP A 625 -13.83 -27.05 2.84
CA ASP A 625 -14.94 -27.46 3.69
C ASP A 625 -15.77 -26.23 4.09
N ASN A 626 -16.80 -25.93 3.33
CA ASN A 626 -17.68 -24.76 3.53
C ASN A 626 -18.97 -25.08 4.31
N PHE A 627 -19.24 -26.34 4.67
CA PHE A 627 -20.39 -26.72 5.52
C PHE A 627 -20.41 -25.85 6.80
N ASP A 628 -21.55 -25.23 7.11
CA ASP A 628 -21.65 -24.34 8.28
C ASP A 628 -22.29 -25.04 9.47
N TYR A 629 -23.60 -25.28 9.38
CA TYR A 629 -24.36 -25.96 10.41
C TYR A 629 -25.72 -26.45 9.90
N TYR A 630 -26.38 -27.28 10.68
CA TYR A 630 -27.80 -27.57 10.54
C TYR A 630 -28.57 -27.26 11.82
N VAL A 631 -29.88 -27.02 11.67
CA VAL A 631 -30.84 -26.80 12.75
C VAL A 631 -32.00 -27.75 12.59
N VAL A 632 -32.42 -28.33 13.70
CA VAL A 632 -33.64 -29.14 13.76
C VAL A 632 -34.65 -28.44 14.64
N SER A 633 -35.88 -28.30 14.17
CA SER A 633 -37.00 -27.76 14.94
C SER A 633 -38.23 -28.62 14.78
N VAL A 634 -39.18 -28.44 15.69
CA VAL A 634 -40.49 -29.11 15.62
C VAL A 634 -41.60 -28.09 15.83
N GLU A 635 -42.55 -28.09 14.91
CA GLU A 635 -43.74 -27.24 14.90
C GLU A 635 -44.97 -28.06 15.26
N LYS A 636 -45.77 -27.57 16.22
CA LYS A 636 -47.13 -28.12 16.42
C LYS A 636 -48.07 -27.47 15.41
N GLN A 637 -48.86 -28.26 14.69
CA GLN A 637 -49.84 -27.75 13.75
C GLN A 637 -50.83 -26.78 14.44
N GLY A 638 -50.89 -25.53 13.95
CA GLY A 638 -51.72 -24.48 14.55
C GLY A 638 -51.20 -23.96 15.89
N GLY A 639 -49.95 -24.28 16.25
CA GLY A 639 -49.30 -23.89 17.50
C GLY A 639 -47.89 -23.34 17.27
N PRO A 640 -47.06 -23.31 18.33
CA PRO A 640 -45.70 -22.78 18.26
C PRO A 640 -44.67 -23.79 17.71
N THR A 641 -43.53 -23.27 17.28
CA THR A 641 -42.34 -24.03 16.88
C THR A 641 -41.26 -23.93 17.96
N ILE A 642 -40.57 -25.04 18.24
CA ILE A 642 -39.42 -25.07 19.14
C ILE A 642 -38.17 -25.64 18.44
N PRO A 643 -36.98 -25.08 18.68
CA PRO A 643 -35.73 -25.70 18.25
C PRO A 643 -35.38 -26.90 19.15
N ILE A 644 -34.78 -27.93 18.58
CA ILE A 644 -34.35 -29.14 19.29
C ILE A 644 -32.84 -29.02 19.55
N PRO A 645 -32.36 -29.14 20.80
CA PRO A 645 -30.92 -29.15 21.08
C PRO A 645 -30.24 -30.30 20.35
N ILE A 646 -29.17 -30.02 19.61
CA ILE A 646 -28.34 -31.01 18.91
C ILE A 646 -27.47 -31.76 19.93
N SER A 647 -26.91 -31.01 20.88
CA SER A 647 -26.12 -31.54 21.98
C SER A 647 -26.44 -30.77 23.27
N ILE A 648 -26.46 -31.51 24.37
CA ILE A 648 -26.59 -30.97 25.72
C ILE A 648 -25.26 -31.24 26.42
N PRO A 649 -24.33 -30.27 26.47
CA PRO A 649 -23.07 -30.47 27.17
C PRO A 649 -23.31 -30.63 28.68
N LEU A 650 -22.42 -31.38 29.36
CA LEU A 650 -22.46 -31.55 30.83
C LEU A 650 -22.28 -30.21 31.57
N SER A 651 -21.74 -29.19 30.91
CA SER A 651 -21.56 -27.84 31.42
C SER A 651 -21.81 -26.82 30.31
N GLY A 652 -22.89 -26.05 30.40
CA GLY A 652 -23.21 -24.95 29.47
C GLY A 652 -24.66 -24.98 28.95
N PRO A 653 -25.09 -23.92 28.25
CA PRO A 653 -26.40 -23.87 27.61
C PRO A 653 -26.52 -24.92 26.49
N PRO A 654 -27.73 -25.42 26.19
CA PRO A 654 -27.95 -26.35 25.08
C PRO A 654 -27.52 -25.73 23.74
N CYS A 655 -26.90 -26.53 22.88
CA CYS A 655 -26.52 -26.12 21.54
C CYS A 655 -27.60 -26.53 20.54
N PHE A 656 -28.10 -25.59 19.75
CA PHE A 656 -29.16 -25.81 18.76
C PHE A 656 -28.64 -25.92 17.31
N HIS A 657 -27.31 -25.92 17.13
CA HIS A 657 -26.66 -25.95 15.82
C HIS A 657 -25.69 -27.14 15.72
N GLY A 658 -25.90 -28.01 14.75
CA GLY A 658 -24.98 -29.11 14.48
C GLY A 658 -23.93 -28.68 13.47
N THR A 659 -22.67 -28.60 13.89
CA THR A 659 -21.54 -28.09 13.08
C THR A 659 -20.73 -29.21 12.40
N SER A 660 -21.27 -30.42 12.36
CA SER A 660 -20.66 -31.56 11.69
C SER A 660 -21.67 -32.21 10.75
N ARG A 661 -21.19 -32.72 9.61
CA ARG A 661 -22.01 -33.48 8.66
C ARG A 661 -22.64 -34.69 9.34
N VAL A 662 -23.88 -35.00 8.98
CA VAL A 662 -24.61 -36.18 9.45
C VAL A 662 -25.11 -36.97 8.25
N GLY A 663 -24.85 -38.27 8.25
CA GLY A 663 -25.23 -39.15 7.14
C GLY A 663 -24.44 -38.91 5.86
N ASP A 664 -24.90 -39.53 4.78
CA ASP A 664 -24.35 -39.40 3.44
C ASP A 664 -25.49 -39.59 2.42
N PRO A 665 -25.79 -38.61 1.55
CA PRO A 665 -26.87 -38.72 0.57
C PRO A 665 -26.62 -39.80 -0.48
N GLY A 666 -25.37 -40.23 -0.69
CA GLY A 666 -25.03 -41.22 -1.72
C GLY A 666 -24.95 -40.64 -3.14
N THR A 667 -25.63 -39.52 -3.41
CA THR A 667 -25.51 -38.76 -4.66
C THR A 667 -24.36 -37.78 -4.57
N ARG A 668 -23.48 -37.81 -5.58
CA ARG A 668 -22.32 -36.93 -5.73
C ARG A 668 -22.32 -36.30 -7.13
N CYS A 669 -21.68 -35.13 -7.28
CA CYS A 669 -21.53 -34.50 -8.59
C CYS A 669 -20.59 -35.31 -9.50
N GLY A 670 -21.13 -36.07 -10.45
CA GLY A 670 -20.35 -36.80 -11.47
C GLY A 670 -19.49 -37.97 -10.94
N VAL A 671 -19.42 -38.18 -9.63
CA VAL A 671 -18.73 -39.30 -8.97
C VAL A 671 -19.70 -40.50 -8.83
N PRO A 672 -19.22 -41.76 -8.89
CA PRO A 672 -20.08 -42.92 -8.65
C PRO A 672 -20.90 -42.77 -7.37
N THR A 673 -22.20 -43.03 -7.47
CA THR A 673 -23.09 -42.97 -6.32
C THR A 673 -22.63 -43.97 -5.25
N VAL A 674 -22.49 -43.50 -4.01
CA VAL A 674 -22.25 -44.36 -2.85
C VAL A 674 -23.58 -44.72 -2.18
N PRO A 675 -23.66 -45.77 -1.37
CA PRO A 675 -24.88 -46.09 -0.64
C PRO A 675 -25.29 -44.93 0.27
N THR A 676 -26.58 -44.56 0.26
CA THR A 676 -27.13 -43.57 1.19
C THR A 676 -27.01 -44.07 2.63
N VAL A 677 -26.45 -43.25 3.51
CA VAL A 677 -26.29 -43.53 4.93
C VAL A 677 -27.10 -42.52 5.73
N ILE A 678 -28.02 -43.00 6.57
CA ILE A 678 -28.77 -42.14 7.46
C ILE A 678 -28.09 -42.10 8.84
N GLY A 679 -27.81 -40.89 9.33
CA GLY A 679 -27.26 -40.67 10.67
C GLY A 679 -28.32 -40.16 11.66
N THR A 680 -27.93 -40.03 12.93
CA THR A 680 -28.77 -39.38 13.95
C THR A 680 -28.46 -37.88 13.98
N LEU A 681 -29.47 -37.04 13.73
CA LEU A 681 -29.35 -35.58 13.73
C LEU A 681 -29.41 -35.01 15.14
N THR A 682 -30.34 -35.52 15.96
CA THR A 682 -30.57 -35.13 17.34
C THR A 682 -31.49 -36.15 18.05
N GLN A 683 -31.72 -35.99 19.35
CA GLN A 683 -32.75 -36.67 20.12
C GLN A 683 -33.79 -35.65 20.61
N PHE A 684 -35.03 -35.83 20.19
CA PHE A 684 -36.14 -35.04 20.70
C PHE A 684 -36.66 -35.63 22.00
N ASP A 685 -36.74 -34.84 23.06
CA ASP A 685 -37.29 -35.30 24.33
C ASP A 685 -38.81 -35.14 24.36
N LEU A 686 -39.53 -36.27 24.32
CA LEU A 686 -40.99 -36.28 24.30
C LEU A 686 -41.62 -35.72 25.57
N ARG A 687 -40.87 -35.49 26.65
CA ARG A 687 -41.37 -34.70 27.78
C ARG A 687 -41.86 -33.31 27.35
N ALA A 688 -41.38 -32.78 26.22
CA ALA A 688 -41.80 -31.50 25.67
C ALA A 688 -43.28 -31.47 25.26
N VAL A 689 -43.85 -32.61 24.87
CA VAL A 689 -45.25 -32.69 24.41
C VAL A 689 -46.22 -32.98 25.56
N ASP A 690 -45.73 -33.24 26.78
CA ASP A 690 -46.56 -33.49 27.96
C ASP A 690 -46.57 -32.25 28.89
N PRO A 691 -47.76 -31.72 29.26
CA PRO A 691 -47.87 -30.50 30.06
C PRO A 691 -47.30 -30.66 31.47
N THR A 692 -47.23 -31.89 32.00
CA THR A 692 -46.70 -32.19 33.34
C THR A 692 -45.17 -32.25 33.33
N CYS A 693 -44.57 -32.91 32.33
CA CYS A 693 -43.13 -33.14 32.29
C CYS A 693 -42.33 -32.05 31.57
N ARG A 694 -42.94 -31.16 30.77
CA ARG A 694 -42.23 -30.13 30.00
C ARG A 694 -41.34 -29.19 30.82
N THR A 695 -41.64 -29.02 32.11
CA THR A 695 -40.85 -28.18 33.04
C THR A 695 -39.52 -28.82 33.44
N SER A 696 -39.34 -30.12 33.17
CA SER A 696 -38.11 -30.87 33.48
C SER A 696 -37.06 -30.78 32.37
N LEU A 697 -37.34 -30.05 31.29
CA LEU A 697 -36.43 -29.88 30.16
C LEU A 697 -35.42 -28.76 30.41
N PRO A 698 -34.18 -28.90 29.88
CA PRO A 698 -33.15 -27.87 30.00
C PRO A 698 -33.35 -26.69 29.02
N TYR A 699 -34.46 -26.67 28.29
CA TYR A 699 -34.82 -25.62 27.35
C TYR A 699 -36.31 -25.26 27.48
N PRO A 700 -36.70 -24.00 27.21
CA PRO A 700 -38.08 -23.56 27.39
C PRO A 700 -39.01 -24.16 26.34
N VAL A 701 -40.19 -24.61 26.78
CA VAL A 701 -41.29 -25.04 25.91
C VAL A 701 -42.43 -24.01 26.00
N PRO A 702 -42.80 -23.34 24.89
CA PRO A 702 -43.80 -22.28 24.89
C PRO A 702 -45.20 -22.80 25.21
N PRO A 703 -46.09 -21.95 25.77
CA PRO A 703 -47.51 -22.27 25.91
C PRO A 703 -48.13 -22.70 24.57
N GLY A 704 -49.02 -23.69 24.61
CA GLY A 704 -49.68 -24.22 23.41
C GLY A 704 -48.91 -25.32 22.67
N PHE A 705 -47.64 -25.58 22.99
CA PHE A 705 -46.86 -26.66 22.37
C PHE A 705 -47.24 -28.06 22.87
N ALA A 706 -47.56 -28.22 24.16
CA ALA A 706 -47.90 -29.51 24.75
C ALA A 706 -49.32 -29.99 24.36
N LEU A 707 -49.61 -31.27 24.63
CA LEU A 707 -50.91 -31.93 24.47
C LEU A 707 -51.41 -32.45 25.82
N GLU A 708 -52.67 -32.19 26.13
CA GLU A 708 -53.27 -32.83 27.30
C GLU A 708 -53.25 -34.35 27.13
N ARG A 709 -53.14 -35.07 28.25
CA ARG A 709 -53.13 -36.54 28.22
C ARG A 709 -54.47 -37.06 27.68
N GLY A 710 -54.41 -37.90 26.65
CA GLY A 710 -55.53 -38.37 25.85
C GLY A 710 -55.70 -37.67 24.50
N GLU A 711 -54.96 -36.59 24.22
CA GLU A 711 -55.05 -35.85 22.96
C GLU A 711 -53.97 -36.25 21.94
N CYS A 712 -54.25 -35.97 20.66
CA CYS A 712 -53.30 -36.12 19.57
C CYS A 712 -53.25 -34.86 18.70
N CYS A 713 -52.07 -34.52 18.18
CA CYS A 713 -51.90 -33.43 17.22
C CYS A 713 -50.76 -33.75 16.26
N VAL A 714 -50.75 -33.10 15.09
CA VAL A 714 -49.66 -33.21 14.12
C VAL A 714 -48.51 -32.31 14.55
N TYR A 715 -47.32 -32.89 14.60
CA TYR A 715 -46.05 -32.18 14.75
C TYR A 715 -45.22 -32.35 13.49
N ILE A 716 -44.63 -31.27 13.00
CA ILE A 716 -43.78 -31.26 11.81
C ILE A 716 -42.35 -31.05 12.26
N PHE A 717 -41.49 -32.04 12.01
CA PHE A 717 -40.06 -31.90 12.22
C PHE A 717 -39.43 -31.26 11.00
N HIS A 718 -38.76 -30.14 11.20
CA HIS A 718 -38.07 -29.39 10.17
C HIS A 718 -36.56 -29.56 10.34
N LEU A 719 -35.87 -29.76 9.23
CA LEU A 719 -34.42 -29.69 9.13
C LEU A 719 -34.06 -28.59 8.14
N THR A 720 -33.18 -27.69 8.55
CA THR A 720 -32.50 -26.75 7.65
C THR A 720 -31.00 -26.94 7.75
N VAL A 721 -30.34 -27.08 6.62
CA VAL A 721 -28.88 -27.26 6.51
C VAL A 721 -28.33 -26.06 5.78
N TYR A 722 -27.21 -25.51 6.27
CA TYR A 722 -26.55 -24.32 5.74
C TYR A 722 -25.09 -24.62 5.37
N ASP A 723 -24.64 -24.04 4.26
CA ASP A 723 -23.24 -23.90 3.91
C ASP A 723 -22.85 -22.40 3.86
N ARG A 724 -21.57 -22.09 3.60
CA ARG A 724 -21.05 -20.72 3.50
C ARG A 724 -20.91 -20.18 2.08
N THR A 725 -21.40 -20.90 1.07
CA THR A 725 -21.33 -20.46 -0.32
C THR A 725 -22.19 -19.22 -0.51
N ALA A 726 -21.52 -18.11 -0.81
CA ALA A 726 -22.15 -16.83 -1.07
C ALA A 726 -22.97 -16.89 -2.36
N ARG A 727 -24.20 -16.36 -2.29
CA ARG A 727 -25.10 -16.17 -3.42
C ARG A 727 -25.76 -14.79 -3.35
N PRO A 728 -26.28 -14.25 -4.46
CA PRO A 728 -26.95 -12.94 -4.48
C PRO A 728 -28.12 -12.77 -3.48
N CYS A 729 -28.71 -13.87 -2.99
CA CYS A 729 -29.82 -13.87 -2.02
C CYS A 729 -29.42 -14.34 -0.60
N GLY A 730 -28.12 -14.42 -0.30
CA GLY A 730 -27.60 -14.87 0.99
C GLY A 730 -26.90 -16.22 0.90
N VAL A 731 -26.79 -16.91 2.04
CA VAL A 731 -26.13 -18.23 2.13
C VAL A 731 -27.01 -19.34 1.53
N SER A 732 -26.35 -20.33 0.95
CA SER A 732 -27.01 -21.53 0.45
C SER A 732 -27.56 -22.39 1.58
N HIS A 733 -28.75 -22.94 1.36
CA HIS A 733 -29.42 -23.82 2.32
C HIS A 733 -30.31 -24.86 1.64
N ALA A 734 -30.54 -25.96 2.33
CA ALA A 734 -31.55 -26.97 1.99
C ALA A 734 -32.49 -27.22 3.17
N THR A 735 -33.74 -27.59 2.87
CA THR A 735 -34.76 -27.88 3.87
C THR A 735 -35.41 -29.25 3.65
N ALA A 736 -35.86 -29.88 4.74
CA ALA A 736 -36.65 -31.10 4.69
C ALA A 736 -37.62 -31.19 5.86
N ASP A 737 -38.79 -31.79 5.61
CA ASP A 737 -39.87 -31.90 6.60
C ASP A 737 -40.39 -33.33 6.77
N TRP A 738 -40.71 -33.68 8.02
CA TRP A 738 -41.34 -34.95 8.40
C TRP A 738 -42.48 -34.75 9.41
N PRO A 739 -43.74 -34.73 8.95
CA PRO A 739 -44.90 -34.67 9.84
C PRO A 739 -45.19 -36.03 10.49
N VAL A 740 -45.54 -36.00 11.78
CA VAL A 740 -45.96 -37.14 12.61
C VAL A 740 -47.14 -36.70 13.47
N LYS A 741 -48.15 -37.55 13.65
CA LYS A 741 -49.20 -37.31 14.63
C LYS A 741 -48.79 -37.89 15.98
N ILE A 742 -48.47 -37.03 16.94
CA ILE A 742 -48.10 -37.46 18.29
C ILE A 742 -49.35 -37.52 19.15
N CYS A 743 -49.58 -38.67 19.80
CA CYS A 743 -50.65 -38.91 20.76
C CYS A 743 -50.05 -39.03 22.17
N ASN A 744 -50.45 -38.14 23.07
CA ASN A 744 -50.09 -38.24 24.49
C ASN A 744 -51.03 -39.23 25.17
N ASP A 745 -50.84 -40.53 24.94
CA ASP A 745 -51.69 -41.62 25.44
C ASP A 745 -51.40 -42.04 26.89
N LEU A 746 -50.64 -41.23 27.63
CA LEU A 746 -50.39 -41.46 29.05
C LEU A 746 -51.67 -41.34 29.88
N PRO A 747 -51.76 -42.01 31.04
CA PRO A 747 -52.92 -41.90 31.92
C PRO A 747 -53.12 -40.45 32.39
N PRO A 748 -54.37 -39.94 32.41
CA PRO A 748 -54.66 -38.61 32.96
C PRO A 748 -54.12 -38.49 34.40
N VAL A 749 -53.59 -37.31 34.73
CA VAL A 749 -53.02 -37.00 36.05
C VAL A 749 -54.12 -36.74 37.06
#